data_AF-A0A0F4ZGA5-F1
#
_entry.id   AF-A0A0F4ZGA5-F1
#
_cell.length_a   1.000
_cell.length_b   1.000
_cell.length_c   1.000
_cell.angle_alpha   90.00
_cell.angle_beta   90.00
_cell.angle_gamma   90.00
#
_symmetry.space_group_name_H-M   'P 1'
#
loop_
_entity.id
_entity.type
_entity.pdbx_description
1 polymer ?
#
loop_
_entity_poly.entity_id
_entity_poly.type
_entity_poly.pdbx_seq_one_letter_code
_entity_poly.pdbx_strand_id
1 'polypeptide(L)'
;MENEVPNVDMPDVDDLFGDGPAIIQQNDVPMEAAMEISQRPPLPSDLRMRLDQLKIRGCCQMIAWSRAGTVASISPDGMAVELRFLRVDSDTGEWGLSEPSTSELVSGAENIPLIHLAWAPTKTSELAVFDVLGRVTILSFINLNSATYSRKWVSDAFDDLNSVVGCHWLPPMPQTRQNPLYNILNGPAVRQNVNEQFRYENTAVHAFPPYHPHPGRSALICITDNGILKLFYPGPKIEKIEEITHELESVIVSEDQITHASICSDKTGVLAVIATASKQLRVIQIGIDWSPSSLENGHKTFNPKLTEQHVAATTWYQGTNKSGSPVDHAMAKITHLEILASIMDPNAKKWANGVIMSVRSYAPSDPSPYYEPQSVLDRWEIVQEQQPPLQKAFESLGSRTQKINQPAFRLKRLEPVVFDRVIINIHQIQMGRVLFITFADGSVEYRDRFSMELVYTEPNYCKLYGLHEMGLKFENPSPCINVAFSPTGCSMVQICNDKSIKWRKLDFGGDIGDNIKTDAAYSAALAGMTLAAGSYGSFQASFDDILAIARTLRHKPTFCNDFIQEVVRMVKVTVDYSEESHHEALVRNTQLQLVLSIMCYLGFNGQYKQRSFSSKFAKLALHARSVNAMVSISSNTPPHLHDKLAPLDEPEVVDALTGCHKWSIDLIYWLMDSLFELMDDKEFQELLQQKLDYHGFLLKRNNISLNFLLNSSSRGFLVAILRRLQHMETLSKKATSYYERNYMTGEIKVPMPLYRAYSRMHKVIESSIFKFDEFEAFLSGIGADVRASYQRMHGLMIRRQQQQANGNGQVLSAEQISKQIEPMFRAFISKAELGMMISPNIPPMMNGLIKKLMAVDLPALRAKIDYKALFFHDFTLLEIQDSPEALRERQSREVLVDSFKHVILPSAQVLANKKTVPGENYQGGMSGQMPPHIKTAVSTGKIRRCVRCAAVMEDVYGHKPGLTYVLAQMKGCHCGASWGLAPRGRTKL
;
A
#
# COMPACT_ATOMS: atom_id res chain seq x y z
N MET A 1 -75.05 -31.50 62.37
CA MET A 1 -74.81 -32.73 61.58
C MET A 1 -75.14 -32.37 60.16
N GLU A 2 -74.28 -32.49 59.16
CA GLU A 2 -72.87 -32.86 59.06
C GLU A 2 -72.56 -32.73 57.57
N ASN A 3 -71.33 -32.32 57.26
CA ASN A 3 -70.59 -32.57 56.02
C ASN A 3 -70.91 -31.74 54.77
N GLU A 4 -70.12 -30.67 54.68
CA GLU A 4 -69.62 -30.00 53.48
C GLU A 4 -68.88 -30.96 52.53
N VAL A 5 -69.11 -30.80 51.22
CA VAL A 5 -68.09 -30.94 50.18
C VAL A 5 -68.37 -29.81 49.15
N PRO A 6 -67.40 -28.95 48.78
CA PRO A 6 -67.67 -27.75 47.99
C PRO A 6 -67.73 -28.03 46.49
N ASN A 7 -68.69 -27.39 45.85
CA ASN A 7 -68.84 -27.26 44.41
C ASN A 7 -67.77 -26.27 43.90
N VAL A 8 -66.91 -26.69 42.97
CA VAL A 8 -65.91 -25.81 42.35
C VAL A 8 -66.36 -25.49 40.93
N ASP A 9 -66.45 -24.19 40.65
CA ASP A 9 -66.83 -23.55 39.41
C ASP A 9 -66.00 -24.01 38.20
N MET A 10 -66.66 -24.11 37.05
CA MET A 10 -66.02 -24.26 35.73
C MET A 10 -65.49 -22.90 35.26
N PRO A 11 -64.18 -22.71 35.01
CA PRO A 11 -63.67 -21.50 34.40
C PRO A 11 -63.65 -21.57 32.88
N ASP A 12 -63.74 -20.37 32.32
CA ASP A 12 -63.92 -19.98 30.92
C ASP A 12 -62.81 -20.44 29.98
N VAL A 13 -63.17 -20.55 28.70
CA VAL A 13 -62.34 -21.00 27.60
C VAL A 13 -61.44 -19.85 27.12
N ASP A 14 -60.39 -19.51 27.86
CA ASP A 14 -59.39 -18.49 27.43
C ASP A 14 -57.92 -18.85 27.76
N ASP A 15 -57.63 -20.07 28.20
CA ASP A 15 -56.30 -20.45 28.72
C ASP A 15 -55.49 -21.35 27.76
N LEU A 16 -55.30 -20.91 26.51
CA LEU A 16 -54.48 -21.64 25.50
C LEU A 16 -53.18 -20.91 25.09
N PHE A 17 -52.83 -19.79 25.73
CA PHE A 17 -51.57 -19.08 25.49
C PHE A 17 -50.87 -18.77 26.82
N GLY A 18 -49.99 -19.68 27.23
CA GLY A 18 -49.23 -19.56 28.48
C GLY A 18 -48.18 -18.45 28.44
N ASP A 19 -48.18 -17.65 29.51
CA ASP A 19 -47.30 -16.53 29.84
C ASP A 19 -45.82 -16.90 30.09
N GLY A 20 -44.95 -15.91 29.83
CA GLY A 20 -43.58 -15.79 30.32
C GLY A 20 -43.11 -14.32 30.26
N PRO A 21 -42.15 -13.88 31.10
CA PRO A 21 -42.48 -13.06 32.27
C PRO A 21 -42.13 -11.56 32.18
N ALA A 22 -42.96 -10.79 32.91
CA ALA A 22 -42.67 -9.59 33.72
C ALA A 22 -41.63 -8.56 33.23
N ILE A 23 -42.14 -7.50 32.59
CA ILE A 23 -41.44 -6.20 32.46
C ILE A 23 -41.82 -5.31 33.65
N ILE A 24 -40.78 -4.74 34.27
CA ILE A 24 -40.82 -3.76 35.36
C ILE A 24 -41.61 -2.52 34.93
N GLN A 25 -42.55 -2.12 35.78
CA GLN A 25 -43.41 -0.94 35.65
C GLN A 25 -42.60 0.36 35.56
N GLN A 26 -42.90 1.20 34.57
CA GLN A 26 -42.70 2.65 34.64
C GLN A 26 -43.94 3.39 34.13
N ASN A 27 -44.53 4.14 35.06
CA ASN A 27 -45.59 5.14 35.05
C ASN A 27 -46.12 5.70 33.72
N ASP A 28 -47.45 5.66 33.62
CA ASP A 28 -48.40 6.68 33.14
C ASP A 28 -47.94 7.62 32.00
N VAL A 29 -48.21 7.20 30.77
CA VAL A 29 -48.43 8.09 29.62
C VAL A 29 -49.86 7.84 29.12
N PRO A 30 -50.66 8.90 28.85
CA PRO A 30 -52.06 8.75 28.46
C PRO A 30 -52.22 7.97 27.14
N MET A 31 -53.29 7.16 27.09
CA MET A 31 -53.62 6.13 26.10
C MET A 31 -53.80 6.62 24.64
N GLU A 32 -53.61 7.92 24.36
CA GLU A 32 -53.59 8.49 23.01
C GLU A 32 -52.19 8.51 22.37
N ALA A 33 -51.12 8.27 23.14
CA ALA A 33 -49.74 8.18 22.63
C ALA A 33 -49.31 6.76 22.19
N ALA A 34 -50.18 5.75 22.35
CA ALA A 34 -49.87 4.34 22.05
C ALA A 34 -50.24 3.90 20.62
N MET A 35 -50.78 4.79 19.78
CA MET A 35 -51.20 4.48 18.39
C MET A 35 -50.42 5.20 17.28
N GLU A 36 -49.30 5.86 17.59
CA GLU A 36 -48.30 6.14 16.55
C GLU A 36 -47.35 4.94 16.44
N ILE A 37 -47.81 3.86 15.80
CA ILE A 37 -46.90 2.87 15.23
C ILE A 37 -46.07 3.66 14.21
N SER A 38 -44.85 4.03 14.59
CA SER A 38 -43.92 4.75 13.72
C SER A 38 -43.62 3.88 12.50
N GLN A 39 -44.39 4.08 11.42
CA GLN A 39 -44.21 3.37 10.17
C GLN A 39 -42.82 3.71 9.64
N ARG A 40 -41.96 2.71 9.54
CA ARG A 40 -40.59 2.91 9.08
C ARG A 40 -40.64 3.39 7.62
N PRO A 41 -39.95 4.48 7.27
CA PRO A 41 -39.98 4.99 5.90
C PRO A 41 -39.43 3.93 4.92
N PRO A 42 -39.99 3.86 3.70
CA PRO A 42 -39.54 2.90 2.71
C PRO A 42 -38.07 3.12 2.34
N LEU A 43 -37.37 2.03 2.03
CA LEU A 43 -35.96 2.12 1.61
C LEU A 43 -35.83 2.93 0.30
N PRO A 44 -34.74 3.71 0.13
CA PRO A 44 -34.48 4.43 -1.12
C PRO A 44 -34.51 3.50 -2.35
N SER A 45 -35.02 4.02 -3.48
CA SER A 45 -35.18 3.24 -4.73
C SER A 45 -33.88 2.61 -5.22
N ASP A 46 -32.77 3.35 -5.20
CA ASP A 46 -31.46 2.83 -5.62
C ASP A 46 -30.96 1.69 -4.74
N LEU A 47 -31.23 1.76 -3.43
CA LEU A 47 -30.89 0.69 -2.50
C LEU A 47 -31.74 -0.54 -2.74
N ARG A 48 -33.05 -0.39 -3.01
CA ARG A 48 -33.93 -1.51 -3.37
C ARG A 48 -33.45 -2.21 -4.64
N MET A 49 -33.18 -1.45 -5.69
CA MET A 49 -32.63 -1.97 -6.95
C MET A 49 -31.32 -2.71 -6.72
N ARG A 50 -30.44 -2.16 -5.86
CA ARG A 50 -29.18 -2.81 -5.49
C ARG A 50 -29.40 -4.13 -4.77
N LEU A 51 -30.33 -4.19 -3.82
CA LEU A 51 -30.65 -5.42 -3.11
C LEU A 51 -31.20 -6.47 -4.07
N ASP A 52 -32.04 -6.09 -5.03
CA ASP A 52 -32.59 -7.02 -6.02
C ASP A 52 -31.50 -7.58 -6.94
N GLN A 53 -30.49 -6.79 -7.30
CA GLN A 53 -29.28 -7.29 -7.99
C GLN A 53 -28.50 -8.28 -7.14
N LEU A 54 -28.26 -7.98 -5.86
CA LEU A 54 -27.55 -8.87 -4.95
C LEU A 54 -28.30 -10.19 -4.74
N LYS A 55 -29.63 -10.16 -4.71
CA LYS A 55 -30.47 -11.36 -4.51
C LYS A 55 -30.36 -12.39 -5.64
N ILE A 56 -29.99 -11.97 -6.85
CA ILE A 56 -29.97 -12.85 -8.03
C ILE A 56 -28.57 -13.30 -8.42
N ARG A 57 -27.50 -12.70 -7.88
CA ARG A 57 -26.11 -13.06 -8.23
C ARG A 57 -25.09 -12.65 -7.15
N GLY A 58 -24.13 -13.53 -6.87
CA GLY A 58 -23.06 -13.29 -5.87
C GLY A 58 -21.93 -12.35 -6.32
N CYS A 59 -21.43 -12.50 -7.55
CA CYS A 59 -20.38 -11.64 -8.08
C CYS A 59 -20.96 -10.32 -8.60
N CYS A 60 -21.11 -9.33 -7.71
CA CYS A 60 -21.81 -8.08 -7.99
C CYS A 60 -21.09 -6.81 -7.47
N GLN A 61 -19.76 -6.80 -7.35
CA GLN A 61 -19.00 -5.73 -6.70
C GLN A 61 -18.75 -4.57 -7.67
N MET A 62 -19.39 -3.43 -7.43
CA MET A 62 -19.33 -2.25 -8.31
C MET A 62 -18.16 -1.32 -8.01
N ILE A 63 -17.52 -1.46 -6.85
CA ILE A 63 -16.34 -0.68 -6.46
C ILE A 63 -15.34 -1.58 -5.72
N ALA A 64 -14.06 -1.47 -6.05
CA ALA A 64 -13.00 -2.27 -5.45
C ALA A 64 -11.69 -1.48 -5.33
N TRP A 65 -10.90 -1.75 -4.29
CA TRP A 65 -9.65 -1.04 -4.01
C TRP A 65 -8.45 -2.01 -4.06
N SER A 66 -7.46 -1.72 -4.90
CA SER A 66 -6.24 -2.51 -5.05
C SER A 66 -5.24 -2.29 -3.91
N ARG A 67 -4.33 -3.26 -3.73
CA ARG A 67 -3.19 -3.13 -2.81
C ARG A 67 -2.24 -1.98 -3.16
N ALA A 68 -2.14 -1.59 -4.44
CA ALA A 68 -1.28 -0.49 -4.87
C ALA A 68 -1.90 0.91 -4.68
N GLY A 69 -3.20 0.98 -4.36
CA GLY A 69 -3.90 2.25 -4.09
C GLY A 69 -4.90 2.71 -5.15
N THR A 70 -5.05 1.99 -6.28
CA THR A 70 -6.09 2.27 -7.28
C THR A 70 -7.46 1.81 -6.78
N VAL A 71 -8.46 2.68 -6.92
CA VAL A 71 -9.89 2.41 -6.74
C VAL A 71 -10.50 2.28 -8.13
N ALA A 72 -11.12 1.14 -8.42
CA ALA A 72 -11.91 0.95 -9.63
C ALA A 72 -13.39 0.95 -9.27
N SER A 73 -14.20 1.61 -10.07
CA SER A 73 -15.66 1.60 -9.97
C SER A 73 -16.30 1.39 -11.35
N ILE A 74 -17.43 0.70 -11.40
CA ILE A 74 -18.25 0.63 -12.60
C ILE A 74 -19.12 1.89 -12.66
N SER A 75 -19.18 2.53 -13.84
CA SER A 75 -20.01 3.71 -14.06
C SER A 75 -21.50 3.41 -13.80
N PRO A 76 -22.32 4.41 -13.44
CA PRO A 76 -23.71 4.14 -13.04
C PRO A 76 -24.60 3.51 -14.13
N ASP A 77 -24.22 3.62 -15.39
CA ASP A 77 -24.87 3.00 -16.55
C ASP A 77 -24.33 1.58 -16.85
N GLY A 78 -23.32 1.11 -16.14
CA GLY A 78 -22.69 -0.19 -16.37
C GLY A 78 -21.79 -0.25 -17.60
N MET A 79 -21.50 0.87 -18.26
CA MET A 79 -20.81 0.90 -19.55
C MET A 79 -19.30 1.02 -19.47
N ALA A 80 -18.75 1.52 -18.36
CA ALA A 80 -17.34 1.83 -18.26
C ALA A 80 -16.75 1.50 -16.88
N VAL A 81 -15.43 1.33 -16.86
CA VAL A 81 -14.66 1.27 -15.60
C VAL A 81 -13.98 2.62 -15.39
N GLU A 82 -14.28 3.25 -14.26
CA GLU A 82 -13.64 4.47 -13.81
C GLU A 82 -12.58 4.17 -12.75
N LEU A 83 -11.45 4.84 -12.87
CA LEU A 83 -10.28 4.68 -12.00
C LEU A 83 -10.06 5.95 -11.20
N ARG A 84 -9.90 5.80 -9.89
CA ARG A 84 -9.54 6.87 -8.94
C ARG A 84 -8.42 6.40 -8.02
N PHE A 85 -7.78 7.30 -7.33
CA PHE A 85 -6.76 6.98 -6.32
C PHE A 85 -6.61 8.14 -5.34
N LEU A 86 -6.06 7.87 -4.15
CA LEU A 86 -5.72 8.94 -3.22
C LEU A 86 -4.50 9.69 -3.74
N ARG A 87 -4.55 11.01 -3.70
CA ARG A 87 -3.43 11.85 -4.09
C ARG A 87 -3.31 13.09 -3.21
N VAL A 88 -2.09 13.55 -3.08
CA VAL A 88 -1.75 14.84 -2.48
C VAL A 88 -1.96 15.95 -3.50
N ASP A 89 -2.70 16.98 -3.12
CA ASP A 89 -2.82 18.22 -3.87
C ASP A 89 -1.48 18.95 -3.90
N SER A 90 -1.02 19.30 -5.10
CA SER A 90 0.29 19.92 -5.25
C SER A 90 0.36 21.35 -4.75
N ASP A 91 -0.77 22.04 -4.60
CA ASP A 91 -0.81 23.44 -4.20
C ASP A 91 -0.96 23.57 -2.68
N THR A 92 -1.65 22.62 -2.04
CA THR A 92 -1.94 22.66 -0.60
C THR A 92 -1.20 21.61 0.23
N GLY A 93 -0.79 20.49 -0.37
CA GLY A 93 -0.25 19.33 0.35
C GLY A 93 -1.31 18.48 1.06
N GLU A 94 -2.60 18.77 0.88
CA GLU A 94 -3.70 17.99 1.47
C GLU A 94 -4.05 16.77 0.63
N TRP A 95 -4.57 15.72 1.27
CA TRP A 95 -5.05 14.53 0.57
C TRP A 95 -6.46 14.72 0.02
N GLY A 96 -6.69 14.18 -1.17
CA GLY A 96 -8.01 14.05 -1.78
C GLY A 96 -8.11 12.78 -2.61
N LEU A 97 -9.33 12.47 -3.05
CA LEU A 97 -9.56 11.48 -4.08
C LEU A 97 -9.36 12.14 -5.46
N SER A 98 -8.68 11.47 -6.38
CA SER A 98 -8.50 11.99 -7.74
C SER A 98 -9.82 12.09 -8.50
N GLU A 99 -9.83 12.90 -9.56
CA GLU A 99 -10.90 12.86 -10.54
C GLU A 99 -10.96 11.47 -11.24
N PRO A 100 -12.14 11.04 -11.73
CA PRO A 100 -12.24 9.81 -12.50
C PRO A 100 -11.39 9.83 -13.76
N SER A 101 -10.68 8.73 -13.99
CA SER A 101 -10.09 8.40 -15.30
C SER A 101 -10.80 7.18 -15.87
N THR A 102 -11.49 7.35 -17.00
CA THR A 102 -12.23 6.25 -17.65
C THR A 102 -11.26 5.33 -18.41
N SER A 103 -11.38 4.02 -18.21
CA SER A 103 -10.63 3.01 -18.96
C SER A 103 -11.30 2.74 -20.31
N GLU A 104 -10.58 2.99 -21.41
CA GLU A 104 -11.04 2.68 -22.78
C GLU A 104 -10.85 1.19 -23.15
N LEU A 105 -10.25 0.39 -22.25
CA LEU A 105 -9.92 -1.02 -22.52
C LEU A 105 -11.08 -1.98 -22.23
N VAL A 106 -12.17 -1.53 -21.62
CA VAL A 106 -13.31 -2.39 -21.35
C VAL A 106 -14.56 -1.54 -21.36
N SER A 107 -15.57 -2.00 -22.08
CA SER A 107 -16.86 -1.34 -22.18
C SER A 107 -17.98 -2.35 -22.09
N GLY A 108 -19.01 -2.02 -21.31
CA GLY A 108 -20.30 -2.71 -21.35
C GLY A 108 -21.07 -2.37 -22.62
N ALA A 109 -22.26 -2.96 -22.75
CA ALA A 109 -23.26 -2.61 -23.76
C ALA A 109 -24.64 -2.49 -23.09
N GLU A 110 -25.63 -1.86 -23.77
CA GLU A 110 -26.97 -1.58 -23.21
C GLU A 110 -27.63 -2.75 -22.50
N ASN A 111 -27.51 -3.96 -23.06
CA ASN A 111 -28.07 -5.19 -22.46
C ASN A 111 -27.01 -6.09 -21.80
N ILE A 112 -25.74 -5.67 -21.81
CA ILE A 112 -24.60 -6.44 -21.31
C ILE A 112 -23.72 -5.53 -20.44
N PRO A 113 -24.23 -5.06 -19.28
CA PRO A 113 -23.49 -4.18 -18.41
C PRO A 113 -22.33 -4.91 -17.72
N LEU A 114 -21.32 -4.14 -17.32
CA LEU A 114 -20.30 -4.57 -16.36
C LEU A 114 -20.94 -4.70 -14.98
N ILE A 115 -20.59 -5.75 -14.24
CA ILE A 115 -21.27 -6.07 -12.95
C ILE A 115 -20.33 -6.39 -11.78
N HIS A 116 -19.06 -6.73 -12.04
CA HIS A 116 -18.14 -7.12 -10.98
C HIS A 116 -16.69 -6.70 -11.25
N LEU A 117 -16.01 -6.30 -10.18
CA LEU A 117 -14.60 -5.92 -10.13
C LEU A 117 -13.88 -6.72 -9.06
N ALA A 118 -12.76 -7.37 -9.41
CA ALA A 118 -11.94 -8.11 -8.45
C ALA A 118 -10.44 -7.85 -8.64
N TRP A 119 -9.79 -7.29 -7.62
CA TRP A 119 -8.35 -7.04 -7.62
C TRP A 119 -7.55 -8.24 -7.15
N ALA A 120 -6.46 -8.53 -7.86
CA ALA A 120 -5.46 -9.49 -7.42
C ALA A 120 -4.73 -8.99 -6.14
N PRO A 121 -4.42 -9.87 -5.17
CA PRO A 121 -3.76 -9.51 -3.91
C PRO A 121 -2.23 -9.38 -4.06
N THR A 122 -1.74 -8.99 -5.24
CA THR A 122 -0.33 -8.91 -5.61
C THR A 122 0.18 -7.46 -5.63
N LYS A 123 1.50 -7.28 -5.78
CA LYS A 123 2.14 -5.95 -5.89
C LYS A 123 1.82 -5.27 -7.22
N THR A 124 1.87 -6.03 -8.31
CA THR A 124 1.48 -5.52 -9.63
C THR A 124 -0.02 -5.69 -9.74
N SER A 125 -0.76 -4.61 -9.53
CA SER A 125 -2.23 -4.69 -9.49
C SER A 125 -2.77 -5.23 -10.81
N GLU A 126 -3.55 -6.31 -10.71
CA GLU A 126 -4.34 -6.86 -11.80
C GLU A 126 -5.81 -6.80 -11.41
N LEU A 127 -6.65 -6.32 -12.32
CA LEU A 127 -8.10 -6.18 -12.13
C LEU A 127 -8.82 -7.12 -13.09
N ALA A 128 -9.61 -8.04 -12.55
CA ALA A 128 -10.61 -8.75 -13.32
C ALA A 128 -11.89 -7.92 -13.39
N VAL A 129 -12.40 -7.74 -14.61
CA VAL A 129 -13.64 -7.03 -14.92
C VAL A 129 -14.58 -8.03 -15.59
N PHE A 130 -15.78 -8.16 -15.03
CA PHE A 130 -16.80 -9.10 -15.51
C PHE A 130 -18.03 -8.34 -16.00
N ASP A 131 -18.62 -8.82 -17.09
CA ASP A 131 -19.97 -8.45 -17.49
C ASP A 131 -21.01 -9.49 -17.04
N VAL A 132 -22.27 -9.18 -17.32
CA VAL A 132 -23.41 -10.04 -16.97
C VAL A 132 -23.40 -11.41 -17.63
N LEU A 133 -22.68 -11.61 -18.75
CA LEU A 133 -22.58 -12.89 -19.45
C LEU A 133 -21.41 -13.74 -18.93
N GLY A 134 -20.65 -13.22 -17.96
CA GLY A 134 -19.50 -13.91 -17.37
C GLY A 134 -18.23 -13.86 -18.22
N ARG A 135 -18.16 -12.96 -19.19
CA ARG A 135 -16.93 -12.66 -19.93
C ARG A 135 -15.95 -11.93 -19.02
N VAL A 136 -14.65 -12.22 -19.14
CA VAL A 136 -13.61 -11.73 -18.20
C VAL A 136 -12.50 -10.98 -18.92
N THR A 137 -12.36 -9.68 -18.65
CA THR A 137 -11.17 -8.92 -19.05
C THR A 137 -10.24 -8.76 -17.85
N ILE A 138 -8.94 -9.03 -18.03
CA ILE A 138 -7.93 -8.82 -16.98
C ILE A 138 -7.01 -7.68 -17.40
N LEU A 139 -6.99 -6.64 -16.58
CA LEU A 139 -6.22 -5.42 -16.79
C LEU A 139 -5.02 -5.38 -15.83
N SER A 140 -3.84 -5.01 -16.32
CA SER A 140 -2.62 -4.80 -15.52
C SER A 140 -2.26 -3.32 -15.44
N PHE A 141 -1.81 -2.89 -14.26
CA PHE A 141 -1.54 -1.49 -13.95
C PHE A 141 -0.06 -1.27 -13.65
N ILE A 142 0.56 -0.38 -14.43
CA ILE A 142 1.90 0.16 -14.14
C ILE A 142 1.76 1.52 -13.44
N ASN A 143 0.80 2.33 -13.90
CA ASN A 143 0.36 3.57 -13.25
C ASN A 143 -1.02 3.34 -12.66
N LEU A 144 -1.40 4.12 -11.64
CA LEU A 144 -2.65 3.87 -10.90
C LEU A 144 -3.92 4.02 -11.75
N ASN A 145 -3.92 4.89 -12.76
CA ASN A 145 -5.07 5.19 -13.61
C ASN A 145 -4.85 4.88 -15.09
N SER A 146 -3.85 4.04 -15.41
CA SER A 146 -3.66 3.55 -16.77
C SER A 146 -3.36 2.07 -16.77
N ALA A 147 -4.24 1.36 -17.47
CA ALA A 147 -4.23 -0.08 -17.60
C ALA A 147 -3.65 -0.50 -18.95
N THR A 148 -3.25 -1.77 -19.00
CA THR A 148 -2.92 -2.52 -20.21
C THR A 148 -3.62 -3.89 -20.12
N TYR A 149 -3.86 -4.56 -21.25
CA TYR A 149 -4.48 -5.88 -21.22
C TYR A 149 -3.48 -6.96 -20.78
N SER A 150 -3.85 -7.75 -19.77
CA SER A 150 -3.28 -9.09 -19.53
C SER A 150 -4.09 -10.17 -20.24
N ARG A 151 -5.42 -9.98 -20.33
CA ARG A 151 -6.38 -10.85 -21.03
C ARG A 151 -7.51 -10.01 -21.62
N LYS A 152 -7.89 -10.32 -22.86
CA LYS A 152 -9.12 -9.82 -23.48
C LYS A 152 -10.20 -10.90 -23.43
N TRP A 153 -11.45 -10.50 -23.31
CA TRP A 153 -12.59 -11.42 -23.33
C TRP A 153 -13.10 -11.81 -24.74
N VAL A 154 -12.37 -11.49 -25.81
CA VAL A 154 -12.83 -11.69 -27.19
C VAL A 154 -13.03 -13.18 -27.52
N SER A 155 -12.30 -14.06 -26.84
CA SER A 155 -12.41 -15.50 -26.97
C SER A 155 -13.52 -16.13 -26.11
N ASP A 156 -14.20 -15.34 -25.29
CA ASP A 156 -15.16 -15.86 -24.32
C ASP A 156 -16.48 -16.19 -25.02
N ALA A 157 -17.12 -17.29 -24.61
CA ALA A 157 -18.41 -17.68 -25.13
C ALA A 157 -19.48 -16.62 -24.81
N PHE A 158 -20.42 -16.45 -25.73
CA PHE A 158 -21.58 -15.59 -25.56
C PHE A 158 -22.77 -16.45 -25.16
N ASP A 159 -22.88 -16.71 -23.85
CA ASP A 159 -23.88 -17.61 -23.27
C ASP A 159 -24.38 -17.01 -21.95
N ASP A 160 -25.71 -16.91 -21.82
CA ASP A 160 -26.37 -16.30 -20.67
C ASP A 160 -26.21 -17.16 -19.39
N LEU A 161 -25.92 -18.46 -19.54
CA LEU A 161 -25.68 -19.41 -18.45
C LEU A 161 -24.18 -19.52 -18.08
N ASN A 162 -23.40 -18.50 -18.38
CA ASN A 162 -21.99 -18.44 -18.02
C ASN A 162 -21.66 -17.31 -17.05
N SER A 163 -22.67 -16.63 -16.49
CA SER A 163 -22.50 -15.54 -15.53
C SER A 163 -21.67 -16.01 -14.34
N VAL A 164 -20.61 -15.26 -14.02
CA VAL A 164 -19.77 -15.57 -12.86
C VAL A 164 -20.53 -15.22 -11.58
N VAL A 165 -20.63 -16.17 -10.65
CA VAL A 165 -21.36 -16.03 -9.38
C VAL A 165 -20.47 -16.09 -8.15
N GLY A 166 -19.20 -16.48 -8.32
CA GLY A 166 -18.15 -16.36 -7.31
C GLY A 166 -16.77 -16.31 -7.97
N CYS A 167 -15.86 -15.53 -7.38
CA CYS A 167 -14.48 -15.47 -7.83
C CYS A 167 -13.50 -15.31 -6.68
N HIS A 168 -12.27 -15.78 -6.87
CA HIS A 168 -11.21 -15.67 -5.87
C HIS A 168 -9.83 -15.69 -6.51
N TRP A 169 -9.02 -14.70 -6.18
CA TRP A 169 -7.62 -14.67 -6.52
C TRP A 169 -6.80 -15.46 -5.50
N LEU A 170 -6.01 -16.43 -5.96
CA LEU A 170 -5.10 -17.17 -5.10
C LEU A 170 -4.10 -16.22 -4.42
N PRO A 171 -3.84 -16.38 -3.12
CA PRO A 171 -2.84 -15.58 -2.45
C PRO A 171 -1.46 -15.80 -3.08
N PRO A 172 -0.59 -14.78 -3.18
CA PRO A 172 0.79 -15.00 -3.58
C PRO A 172 1.54 -15.77 -2.49
N MET A 173 2.50 -16.59 -2.89
CA MET A 173 3.37 -17.28 -1.94
C MET A 173 4.11 -16.28 -1.03
N PRO A 174 4.12 -16.47 0.31
CA PRO A 174 4.87 -15.62 1.22
C PRO A 174 6.36 -15.57 0.86
N GLN A 175 6.95 -14.38 0.83
CA GLN A 175 8.36 -14.18 0.46
C GLN A 175 9.34 -14.30 1.64
N THR A 176 8.87 -14.74 2.81
CA THR A 176 9.69 -14.86 4.02
C THR A 176 10.69 -16.01 3.88
N ARG A 177 11.99 -15.67 3.79
CA ARG A 177 13.09 -16.64 3.57
C ARG A 177 13.19 -17.75 4.63
N GLN A 178 12.62 -17.57 5.81
CA GLN A 178 12.75 -18.49 6.94
C GLN A 178 11.59 -19.49 7.06
N ASN A 179 10.37 -19.14 6.63
CA ASN A 179 9.22 -20.05 6.68
C ASN A 179 8.09 -19.61 5.73
N PRO A 180 7.94 -20.24 4.54
CA PRO A 180 6.95 -19.85 3.53
C PRO A 180 5.50 -20.15 3.94
N LEU A 181 5.28 -20.77 5.10
CA LEU A 181 3.95 -21.12 5.62
C LEU A 181 3.29 -20.00 6.44
N TYR A 182 4.01 -18.92 6.75
CA TYR A 182 3.48 -17.85 7.59
C TYR A 182 3.74 -16.45 7.04
N ASN A 183 2.70 -15.62 7.09
CA ASN A 183 2.79 -14.18 7.00
C ASN A 183 3.15 -13.60 8.38
N ILE A 184 4.23 -12.83 8.45
CA ILE A 184 4.67 -12.17 9.69
C ILE A 184 4.20 -10.73 9.69
N LEU A 185 3.37 -10.37 10.67
CA LEU A 185 2.88 -9.01 10.90
C LEU A 185 3.64 -8.37 12.06
N ASN A 186 3.91 -7.07 11.95
CA ASN A 186 4.41 -6.28 13.07
C ASN A 186 3.19 -5.87 13.91
N GLY A 187 2.97 -6.51 15.05
CA GLY A 187 1.86 -6.29 15.96
C GLY A 187 1.56 -7.52 16.86
N PRO A 188 0.88 -7.35 18.00
CA PRO A 188 0.34 -6.08 18.52
C PRO A 188 1.42 -5.15 19.08
N ALA A 189 1.10 -3.86 19.16
CA ALA A 189 1.83 -2.89 19.97
C ALA A 189 1.31 -2.95 21.41
N VAL A 190 2.19 -3.21 22.38
CA VAL A 190 1.86 -3.36 23.81
C VAL A 190 2.59 -2.31 24.63
N ARG A 191 1.87 -1.45 25.33
CA ARG A 191 2.44 -0.42 26.21
C ARG A 191 3.18 -1.08 27.37
N GLN A 192 4.43 -0.69 27.58
CA GLN A 192 5.26 -1.20 28.67
C GLN A 192 5.06 -0.38 29.95
N ASN A 193 4.91 -1.06 31.08
CA ASN A 193 4.75 -0.42 32.40
C ASN A 193 6.00 0.33 32.88
N VAL A 194 7.20 -0.03 32.38
CA VAL A 194 8.48 0.50 32.91
C VAL A 194 8.89 1.81 32.25
N ASN A 195 8.67 1.94 30.93
CA ASN A 195 9.15 3.08 30.14
C ASN A 195 8.02 3.86 29.46
N GLU A 196 6.76 3.47 29.68
CA GLU A 196 5.55 4.00 29.03
C GLU A 196 5.55 3.96 27.49
N GLN A 197 6.54 3.30 26.88
CA GLN A 197 6.69 3.10 25.45
C GLN A 197 6.01 1.82 24.97
N PHE A 198 5.60 1.78 23.71
CA PHE A 198 5.02 0.59 23.09
C PHE A 198 6.08 -0.43 22.68
N ARG A 199 5.90 -1.72 22.96
CA ARG A 199 6.67 -2.82 22.36
C ARG A 199 5.89 -3.38 21.19
N TYR A 200 6.54 -3.54 20.05
CA TYR A 200 5.94 -4.18 18.88
C TYR A 200 6.31 -5.65 18.85
N GLU A 201 5.31 -6.52 18.95
CA GLU A 201 5.47 -7.97 18.86
C GLU A 201 5.31 -8.46 17.42
N ASN A 202 5.67 -9.71 17.14
CA ASN A 202 5.43 -10.32 15.82
C ASN A 202 4.27 -11.30 15.92
N THR A 203 3.28 -11.15 15.03
CA THR A 203 2.20 -12.13 14.88
C THR A 203 2.41 -12.92 13.60
N ALA A 204 2.48 -14.25 13.72
CA ALA A 204 2.54 -15.16 12.58
C ALA A 204 1.13 -15.65 12.23
N VAL A 205 0.72 -15.42 10.99
CA VAL A 205 -0.56 -15.90 10.45
C VAL A 205 -0.27 -16.92 9.36
N HIS A 206 -0.92 -18.08 9.43
CA HIS A 206 -0.70 -19.13 8.45
C HIS A 206 -1.15 -18.69 7.06
N ALA A 207 -0.32 -18.96 6.05
CA ALA A 207 -0.67 -18.79 4.66
C ALA A 207 -1.02 -20.17 4.10
N PHE A 208 -2.23 -20.31 3.55
CA PHE A 208 -2.70 -21.59 3.01
C PHE A 208 -2.43 -21.71 1.51
N PRO A 209 -1.90 -22.86 1.04
CA PRO A 209 -1.81 -23.18 -0.39
C PRO A 209 -3.22 -23.47 -0.97
N PRO A 210 -3.38 -23.58 -2.29
CA PRO A 210 -2.35 -23.54 -3.34
C PRO A 210 -1.90 -22.13 -3.71
N TYR A 211 -0.62 -22.00 -4.07
CA TYR A 211 -0.04 -20.78 -4.63
C TYR A 211 0.29 -20.98 -6.11
N HIS A 212 0.31 -19.89 -6.86
CA HIS A 212 0.92 -19.94 -8.18
C HIS A 212 2.42 -20.31 -8.07
N PRO A 213 2.97 -21.22 -8.90
CA PRO A 213 4.35 -21.70 -8.78
C PRO A 213 5.41 -20.61 -8.91
N HIS A 214 5.13 -19.57 -9.70
CA HIS A 214 5.99 -18.40 -9.81
C HIS A 214 5.76 -17.44 -8.63
N PRO A 215 6.78 -17.15 -7.80
CA PRO A 215 6.64 -16.23 -6.68
C PRO A 215 6.14 -14.85 -7.13
N GLY A 216 5.23 -14.27 -6.36
CA GLY A 216 4.68 -12.92 -6.61
C GLY A 216 3.59 -12.83 -7.68
N ARG A 217 3.22 -13.94 -8.34
CA ARG A 217 2.05 -14.03 -9.21
C ARG A 217 0.85 -14.63 -8.47
N SER A 218 -0.33 -14.42 -9.02
CA SER A 218 -1.60 -14.99 -8.57
C SER A 218 -2.29 -15.67 -9.76
N ALA A 219 -3.34 -16.43 -9.47
CA ALA A 219 -4.26 -16.99 -10.46
C ALA A 219 -5.69 -16.75 -9.96
N LEU A 220 -6.62 -16.57 -10.89
CA LEU A 220 -8.02 -16.25 -10.61
C LEU A 220 -8.88 -17.49 -10.83
N ILE A 221 -9.65 -17.85 -9.81
CA ILE A 221 -10.66 -18.92 -9.86
C ILE A 221 -12.03 -18.26 -9.98
N CYS A 222 -12.89 -18.78 -10.86
CA CYS A 222 -14.26 -18.35 -11.03
C CYS A 222 -15.22 -19.54 -11.06
N ILE A 223 -16.42 -19.38 -10.52
CA ILE A 223 -17.54 -20.32 -10.63
C ILE A 223 -18.67 -19.61 -11.34
N THR A 224 -19.24 -20.28 -12.35
CA THR A 224 -20.41 -19.80 -13.12
C THR A 224 -21.72 -20.30 -12.54
N ASP A 225 -22.83 -19.67 -12.92
CA ASP A 225 -24.18 -20.05 -12.51
C ASP A 225 -24.62 -21.43 -13.03
N ASN A 226 -24.01 -21.91 -14.13
CA ASN A 226 -24.17 -23.26 -14.67
C ASN A 226 -23.12 -24.27 -14.18
N GLY A 227 -22.47 -24.02 -13.05
CA GLY A 227 -21.61 -25.03 -12.41
C GLY A 227 -20.23 -25.24 -13.07
N ILE A 228 -19.78 -24.37 -13.96
CA ILE A 228 -18.42 -24.44 -14.52
C ILE A 228 -17.42 -23.69 -13.63
N LEU A 229 -16.36 -24.39 -13.21
CA LEU A 229 -15.16 -23.85 -12.57
C LEU A 229 -14.14 -23.43 -13.64
N LYS A 230 -13.69 -22.17 -13.59
CA LYS A 230 -12.67 -21.62 -14.50
C LYS A 230 -11.44 -21.20 -13.68
N LEU A 231 -10.24 -21.55 -14.16
CA LEU A 231 -8.96 -21.06 -13.61
C LEU A 231 -8.23 -20.26 -14.68
N PHE A 232 -7.99 -18.98 -14.40
CA PHE A 232 -7.16 -18.09 -15.20
C PHE A 232 -5.78 -17.94 -14.55
N TYR A 233 -4.71 -18.24 -15.28
CA TYR A 233 -3.35 -18.16 -14.74
C TYR A 233 -2.35 -17.58 -15.77
N PRO A 234 -1.29 -16.88 -15.32
CA PRO A 234 -0.23 -16.43 -16.21
C PRO A 234 0.54 -17.61 -16.82
N GLY A 235 0.48 -17.77 -18.14
CA GLY A 235 1.19 -18.81 -18.86
C GLY A 235 2.73 -18.62 -18.89
N PRO A 236 3.46 -19.49 -19.61
CA PRO A 236 4.92 -19.46 -19.69
C PRO A 236 5.49 -18.26 -20.46
N LYS A 237 4.70 -17.67 -21.38
CA LYS A 237 4.99 -16.35 -21.93
C LYS A 237 4.39 -15.30 -20.99
N ILE A 238 5.24 -14.43 -20.45
CA ILE A 238 4.94 -13.47 -19.37
C ILE A 238 3.67 -12.63 -19.60
N GLU A 239 3.24 -12.45 -20.85
CA GLU A 239 2.20 -11.50 -21.25
C GLU A 239 0.83 -12.12 -21.56
N LYS A 240 0.64 -13.45 -21.47
CA LYS A 240 -0.64 -14.08 -21.80
C LYS A 240 -1.21 -14.90 -20.65
N ILE A 241 -2.41 -14.53 -20.22
CA ILE A 241 -3.23 -15.35 -19.31
C ILE A 241 -3.81 -16.53 -20.09
N GLU A 242 -3.67 -17.73 -19.55
CA GLU A 242 -4.28 -18.97 -20.02
C GLU A 242 -5.50 -19.32 -19.17
N GLU A 243 -6.37 -20.17 -19.70
CA GLU A 243 -7.63 -20.59 -19.07
C GLU A 243 -7.76 -22.11 -19.14
N ILE A 244 -8.19 -22.71 -18.02
CA ILE A 244 -8.68 -24.09 -17.97
C ILE A 244 -10.05 -24.11 -17.31
N THR A 245 -10.89 -25.06 -17.72
CA THR A 245 -12.26 -25.23 -17.23
C THR A 245 -12.50 -26.63 -16.70
N HIS A 246 -13.34 -26.76 -15.69
CA HIS A 246 -13.80 -28.01 -15.09
C HIS A 246 -15.28 -27.89 -14.75
N GLU A 247 -16.08 -28.91 -15.03
CA GLU A 247 -17.51 -28.94 -14.70
C GLU A 247 -17.68 -29.46 -13.28
N LEU A 248 -18.24 -28.65 -12.37
CA LEU A 248 -18.52 -29.02 -10.99
C LEU A 248 -19.84 -29.79 -10.87
N GLU A 249 -20.88 -29.23 -11.47
CA GLU A 249 -22.23 -29.78 -11.46
C GLU A 249 -22.90 -29.46 -12.79
N SER A 250 -23.63 -30.41 -13.34
CA SER A 250 -24.44 -30.19 -14.52
C SER A 250 -25.81 -29.67 -14.10
N VAL A 251 -26.17 -28.43 -14.49
CA VAL A 251 -27.48 -27.87 -14.17
C VAL A 251 -28.50 -28.38 -15.18
N ILE A 252 -29.32 -29.35 -14.76
CA ILE A 252 -30.33 -30.00 -15.61
C ILE A 252 -31.68 -29.25 -15.52
N VAL A 253 -31.95 -28.59 -14.40
CA VAL A 253 -33.19 -27.85 -14.11
C VAL A 253 -32.87 -26.47 -13.56
N SER A 254 -33.72 -25.47 -13.84
CA SER A 254 -33.50 -24.08 -13.40
C SER A 254 -33.39 -23.92 -11.89
N GLU A 255 -33.98 -24.83 -11.11
CA GLU A 255 -33.86 -24.83 -9.65
C GLU A 255 -32.45 -25.21 -9.17
N ASP A 256 -31.64 -25.90 -9.98
CA ASP A 256 -30.26 -26.26 -9.64
C ASP A 256 -29.26 -25.15 -9.98
N GLN A 257 -29.71 -24.04 -10.61
CA GLN A 257 -28.84 -22.92 -10.97
C GLN A 257 -28.15 -22.35 -9.71
N ILE A 258 -26.84 -22.14 -9.83
CA ILE A 258 -26.04 -21.55 -8.77
C ILE A 258 -26.24 -20.04 -8.80
N THR A 259 -26.71 -19.47 -7.68
CA THR A 259 -26.95 -18.02 -7.56
C THR A 259 -25.75 -17.30 -6.93
N HIS A 260 -25.07 -17.95 -5.99
CA HIS A 260 -23.96 -17.38 -5.23
C HIS A 260 -22.87 -18.42 -5.06
N ALA A 261 -21.62 -17.98 -5.16
CA ALA A 261 -20.47 -18.79 -4.77
C ALA A 261 -19.43 -17.96 -4.02
N SER A 262 -18.77 -18.58 -3.04
CA SER A 262 -17.62 -18.01 -2.34
C SER A 262 -16.51 -19.02 -2.26
N ILE A 263 -15.26 -18.56 -2.40
CA ILE A 263 -14.09 -19.42 -2.47
C ILE A 263 -13.02 -18.89 -1.51
N CYS A 264 -12.32 -19.78 -0.81
CA CYS A 264 -11.15 -19.42 0.01
C CYS A 264 -10.06 -20.51 -0.01
N SER A 265 -8.82 -20.12 0.25
CA SER A 265 -7.73 -21.06 0.55
C SER A 265 -7.74 -21.40 2.04
N ASP A 266 -7.70 -22.70 2.37
CA ASP A 266 -7.79 -23.23 3.72
C ASP A 266 -6.77 -24.38 3.96
N LYS A 267 -6.72 -24.90 5.19
CA LYS A 267 -5.82 -26.00 5.61
C LYS A 267 -5.88 -27.23 4.72
N THR A 268 -7.03 -27.52 4.11
CA THR A 268 -7.25 -28.70 3.26
C THR A 268 -7.11 -28.39 1.77
N GLY A 269 -6.76 -27.16 1.38
CA GLY A 269 -6.71 -26.71 -0.01
C GLY A 269 -7.73 -25.61 -0.29
N VAL A 270 -8.24 -25.51 -1.52
CA VAL A 270 -9.28 -24.53 -1.85
C VAL A 270 -10.64 -25.08 -1.45
N LEU A 271 -11.42 -24.31 -0.71
CA LEU A 271 -12.82 -24.60 -0.42
C LEU A 271 -13.70 -23.62 -1.20
N ALA A 272 -14.69 -24.17 -1.90
CA ALA A 272 -15.75 -23.42 -2.54
C ALA A 272 -17.08 -23.75 -1.86
N VAL A 273 -17.90 -22.73 -1.67
CA VAL A 273 -19.27 -22.86 -1.21
C VAL A 273 -20.17 -22.32 -2.30
N ILE A 274 -21.12 -23.12 -2.74
CA ILE A 274 -22.11 -22.74 -3.74
C ILE A 274 -23.50 -22.77 -3.14
N ALA A 275 -24.36 -21.91 -3.66
CA ALA A 275 -25.72 -21.82 -3.20
C ALA A 275 -26.72 -21.70 -4.35
N THR A 276 -27.71 -22.59 -4.36
CA THR A 276 -28.59 -22.84 -5.50
C THR A 276 -29.95 -22.15 -5.36
N ALA A 277 -30.65 -21.97 -6.48
CA ALA A 277 -32.04 -21.49 -6.49
C ALA A 277 -32.99 -22.41 -5.70
N SER A 278 -32.69 -23.73 -5.64
CA SER A 278 -33.35 -24.76 -4.84
C SER A 278 -33.03 -24.71 -3.33
N LYS A 279 -32.42 -23.62 -2.87
CA LYS A 279 -32.14 -23.34 -1.46
C LYS A 279 -31.13 -24.29 -0.80
N GLN A 280 -30.27 -24.90 -1.61
CA GLN A 280 -29.18 -25.75 -1.14
C GLN A 280 -27.90 -24.94 -0.98
N LEU A 281 -27.13 -25.30 0.04
CA LEU A 281 -25.79 -24.80 0.31
C LEU A 281 -24.85 -26.01 0.27
N ARG A 282 -23.89 -26.01 -0.65
CA ARG A 282 -22.96 -27.13 -0.87
C ARG A 282 -21.52 -26.65 -0.70
N VAL A 283 -20.69 -27.49 -0.11
CA VAL A 283 -19.25 -27.27 0.07
C VAL A 283 -18.48 -28.24 -0.81
N ILE A 284 -17.56 -27.70 -1.59
CA ILE A 284 -16.75 -28.40 -2.57
C ILE A 284 -15.28 -28.11 -2.23
N GLN A 285 -14.47 -29.15 -2.16
CA GLN A 285 -13.02 -29.04 -2.04
C GLN A 285 -12.40 -29.11 -3.43
N ILE A 286 -11.61 -28.11 -3.79
CA ILE A 286 -10.96 -27.98 -5.10
C ILE A 286 -9.45 -28.21 -4.93
N GLY A 287 -8.92 -29.16 -5.69
CA GLY A 287 -7.50 -29.43 -5.83
C GLY A 287 -6.94 -28.78 -7.10
N ILE A 288 -5.75 -28.17 -6.98
CA ILE A 288 -5.01 -27.59 -8.11
C ILE A 288 -3.62 -28.22 -8.13
N ASP A 289 -3.37 -29.05 -9.14
CA ASP A 289 -2.05 -29.62 -9.40
C ASP A 289 -1.34 -28.81 -10.48
N TRP A 290 -0.23 -28.16 -10.12
CA TRP A 290 0.58 -27.34 -11.01
C TRP A 290 1.68 -28.10 -11.77
N SER A 291 1.73 -29.44 -11.68
CA SER A 291 2.79 -30.32 -12.21
C SER A 291 3.61 -29.72 -13.38
N PRO A 292 4.92 -29.46 -13.20
CA PRO A 292 5.74 -28.83 -14.23
C PRO A 292 5.96 -29.80 -15.41
N SER A 293 5.77 -29.30 -16.63
CA SER A 293 6.17 -29.98 -17.86
C SER A 293 7.52 -29.42 -18.33
N SER A 294 8.48 -30.31 -18.58
CA SER A 294 9.80 -29.95 -19.13
C SER A 294 9.68 -29.79 -20.65
N LEU A 295 10.01 -28.62 -21.20
CA LEU A 295 10.31 -28.47 -22.63
C LEU A 295 11.82 -28.64 -22.85
N GLU A 296 12.21 -29.13 -24.03
CA GLU A 296 13.61 -29.40 -24.43
C GLU A 296 14.54 -28.17 -24.32
N ASN A 297 13.99 -26.95 -24.25
CA ASN A 297 14.73 -25.69 -24.15
C ASN A 297 14.95 -25.16 -22.72
N GLY A 298 14.72 -25.96 -21.67
CA GLY A 298 15.00 -25.57 -20.28
C GLY A 298 14.00 -24.58 -19.64
N HIS A 299 12.98 -24.13 -20.38
CA HIS A 299 11.85 -23.38 -19.81
C HIS A 299 10.84 -24.34 -19.17
N LYS A 300 10.51 -24.12 -17.89
CA LYS A 300 9.44 -24.86 -17.20
C LYS A 300 8.08 -24.29 -17.62
N THR A 301 7.21 -25.13 -18.15
CA THR A 301 5.81 -24.78 -18.42
C THR A 301 4.91 -25.44 -17.38
N PHE A 302 3.81 -24.78 -17.03
CA PHE A 302 2.82 -25.33 -16.09
C PHE A 302 1.53 -25.58 -16.86
N ASN A 303 0.96 -26.78 -16.71
CA ASN A 303 -0.35 -27.10 -17.26
C ASN A 303 -1.21 -27.60 -16.09
N PRO A 304 -1.91 -26.70 -15.38
CA PRO A 304 -2.59 -27.04 -14.17
C PRO A 304 -3.72 -28.04 -14.42
N LYS A 305 -3.95 -28.95 -13.47
CA LYS A 305 -5.10 -29.86 -13.46
C LYS A 305 -5.99 -29.56 -12.26
N LEU A 306 -7.29 -29.51 -12.52
CA LEU A 306 -8.32 -29.30 -11.51
C LEU A 306 -8.92 -30.65 -11.11
N THR A 307 -9.15 -30.83 -9.82
CA THR A 307 -9.88 -31.96 -9.25
C THR A 307 -10.86 -31.44 -8.21
N GLU A 308 -11.98 -32.13 -8.02
CA GLU A 308 -13.00 -31.71 -7.07
C GLU A 308 -13.50 -32.85 -6.19
N GLN A 309 -14.05 -32.48 -5.04
CA GLN A 309 -14.73 -33.38 -4.13
C GLN A 309 -15.86 -32.66 -3.41
N HIS A 310 -17.10 -33.12 -3.55
CA HIS A 310 -18.24 -32.62 -2.77
C HIS A 310 -18.15 -33.16 -1.35
N VAL A 311 -18.03 -32.27 -0.37
CA VAL A 311 -17.69 -32.64 1.01
C VAL A 311 -18.82 -32.45 2.01
N ALA A 312 -19.75 -31.52 1.77
CA ALA A 312 -20.93 -31.33 2.62
C ALA A 312 -22.07 -30.61 1.88
N ALA A 313 -23.31 -30.84 2.31
CA ALA A 313 -24.48 -30.10 1.81
C ALA A 313 -25.50 -29.89 2.94
N THR A 314 -26.25 -28.79 2.88
CA THR A 314 -27.38 -28.47 3.78
C THR A 314 -28.37 -27.57 3.06
N THR A 315 -29.56 -27.39 3.61
CA THR A 315 -30.42 -26.26 3.23
C THR A 315 -29.99 -25.00 3.97
N TRP A 316 -29.97 -23.86 3.27
CA TRP A 316 -29.79 -22.56 3.94
C TRP A 316 -31.07 -22.07 4.65
N TYR A 317 -32.19 -22.79 4.42
CA TYR A 317 -33.49 -22.56 5.04
C TYR A 317 -33.75 -23.70 6.01
N GLN A 318 -33.39 -23.50 7.27
CA GLN A 318 -33.82 -24.36 8.37
C GLN A 318 -34.63 -23.45 9.31
N GLY A 319 -35.94 -23.38 9.15
CA GLY A 319 -36.78 -22.65 10.11
C GLY A 319 -36.66 -23.33 11.47
N THR A 320 -36.19 -22.62 12.50
CA THR A 320 -36.15 -23.15 13.88
C THR A 320 -37.50 -23.08 14.58
N ASN A 321 -38.52 -22.44 13.99
CA ASN A 321 -39.84 -22.32 14.62
C ASN A 321 -40.93 -22.88 13.71
N LYS A 322 -41.81 -23.72 14.29
CA LYS A 322 -43.06 -24.22 13.71
C LYS A 322 -44.11 -23.11 13.45
N SER A 323 -43.70 -21.85 13.28
CA SER A 323 -44.56 -20.67 13.17
C SER A 323 -44.10 -19.67 12.10
N GLY A 324 -43.36 -20.09 11.08
CA GLY A 324 -43.12 -19.24 9.91
C GLY A 324 -44.39 -19.16 9.05
N SER A 325 -44.91 -17.95 8.83
CA SER A 325 -45.99 -17.71 7.86
C SER A 325 -45.60 -18.33 6.51
N PRO A 326 -46.44 -19.18 5.91
CA PRO A 326 -46.15 -19.85 4.63
C PRO A 326 -46.27 -18.91 3.42
N VAL A 327 -46.59 -17.63 3.63
CA VAL A 327 -46.86 -16.65 2.58
C VAL A 327 -45.80 -15.56 2.59
N ASP A 328 -44.57 -15.89 2.17
CA ASP A 328 -43.77 -14.93 1.42
C ASP A 328 -42.71 -15.64 0.55
N HIS A 329 -43.05 -15.87 -0.72
CA HIS A 329 -42.15 -16.47 -1.70
C HIS A 329 -41.08 -15.48 -2.22
N ALA A 330 -41.18 -14.19 -1.89
CA ALA A 330 -40.22 -13.14 -2.28
C ALA A 330 -39.15 -12.86 -1.19
N MET A 331 -39.32 -13.39 0.03
CA MET A 331 -38.51 -13.12 1.22
C MET A 331 -37.28 -14.00 1.47
N ALA A 332 -36.91 -14.92 0.56
CA ALA A 332 -35.89 -15.95 0.83
C ALA A 332 -34.64 -15.89 -0.07
N LYS A 333 -34.17 -14.70 -0.46
CA LYS A 333 -32.99 -14.56 -1.33
C LYS A 333 -31.79 -13.99 -0.59
N ILE A 334 -30.67 -14.68 -0.74
CA ILE A 334 -29.37 -14.31 -0.15
C ILE A 334 -28.81 -13.11 -0.90
N THR A 335 -28.27 -12.15 -0.17
CA THR A 335 -27.62 -10.95 -0.73
C THR A 335 -26.11 -10.99 -0.62
N HIS A 336 -25.56 -11.87 0.23
CA HIS A 336 -24.12 -12.07 0.39
C HIS A 336 -23.83 -13.50 0.84
N LEU A 337 -22.79 -14.11 0.27
CA LEU A 337 -22.27 -15.41 0.68
C LEU A 337 -20.76 -15.30 0.82
N GLU A 338 -20.22 -15.75 1.95
CA GLU A 338 -18.78 -15.70 2.21
C GLU A 338 -18.31 -16.93 3.00
N ILE A 339 -17.18 -17.51 2.60
CA ILE A 339 -16.49 -18.55 3.38
C ILE A 339 -15.23 -17.96 4.03
N LEU A 340 -15.11 -18.14 5.35
CA LEU A 340 -13.97 -17.76 6.15
C LEU A 340 -13.08 -18.99 6.40
N ALA A 341 -11.80 -18.93 6.00
CA ALA A 341 -10.83 -20.02 6.16
C ALA A 341 -10.51 -20.33 7.64
N SER A 342 -10.09 -21.56 7.97
CA SER A 342 -9.69 -21.92 9.33
C SER A 342 -8.56 -21.02 9.84
N ILE A 343 -8.65 -20.59 11.10
CA ILE A 343 -7.61 -19.78 11.74
C ILE A 343 -7.23 -20.36 13.09
N MET A 344 -5.99 -20.16 13.51
CA MET A 344 -5.55 -20.54 14.84
C MET A 344 -6.14 -19.57 15.86
N ASP A 345 -6.96 -20.10 16.77
CA ASP A 345 -7.49 -19.35 17.90
C ASP A 345 -6.37 -19.16 18.93
N PRO A 346 -5.94 -17.90 19.19
CA PRO A 346 -4.90 -17.63 20.18
C PRO A 346 -5.33 -17.96 21.62
N ASN A 347 -6.63 -17.91 21.93
CA ASN A 347 -7.15 -18.19 23.27
C ASN A 347 -7.22 -19.70 23.53
N ALA A 348 -7.76 -20.46 22.59
CA ALA A 348 -7.87 -21.93 22.72
C ALA A 348 -6.60 -22.70 22.31
N LYS A 349 -5.62 -22.04 21.67
CA LYS A 349 -4.45 -22.68 21.03
C LYS A 349 -4.81 -23.85 20.11
N LYS A 350 -6.00 -23.80 19.52
CA LYS A 350 -6.56 -24.81 18.63
C LYS A 350 -6.96 -24.15 17.31
N TRP A 351 -6.99 -24.96 16.26
CA TRP A 351 -7.53 -24.52 14.98
C TRP A 351 -9.04 -24.38 15.09
N ALA A 352 -9.54 -23.18 14.87
CA ALA A 352 -10.95 -22.97 14.64
C ALA A 352 -11.31 -23.42 13.23
N ASN A 353 -12.49 -24.00 13.08
CA ASN A 353 -12.98 -24.47 11.79
C ASN A 353 -13.31 -23.31 10.85
N GLY A 354 -13.36 -23.62 9.55
CA GLY A 354 -13.89 -22.68 8.56
C GLY A 354 -15.36 -22.37 8.85
N VAL A 355 -15.81 -21.16 8.52
CA VAL A 355 -17.19 -20.71 8.76
C VAL A 355 -17.77 -20.17 7.47
N ILE A 356 -18.95 -20.65 7.11
CA ILE A 356 -19.77 -20.13 6.03
C ILE A 356 -20.71 -19.09 6.61
N MET A 357 -20.78 -17.94 5.96
CA MET A 357 -21.66 -16.83 6.31
C MET A 357 -22.58 -16.53 5.14
N SER A 358 -23.86 -16.32 5.42
CA SER A 358 -24.81 -15.84 4.41
C SER A 358 -25.70 -14.74 4.97
N VAL A 359 -25.86 -13.66 4.21
CA VAL A 359 -26.74 -12.55 4.57
C VAL A 359 -28.03 -12.63 3.78
N ARG A 360 -29.16 -12.46 4.46
CA ARG A 360 -30.47 -12.24 3.87
C ARG A 360 -30.92 -10.84 4.23
N SER A 361 -31.16 -9.99 3.24
CA SER A 361 -31.61 -8.61 3.46
C SER A 361 -33.04 -8.40 2.98
N TYR A 362 -33.81 -7.69 3.80
CA TYR A 362 -35.23 -7.44 3.60
C TYR A 362 -35.47 -5.99 3.22
N ALA A 363 -36.30 -5.80 2.20
CA ALA A 363 -36.73 -4.51 1.71
C ALA A 363 -38.26 -4.49 1.65
N PRO A 364 -38.95 -4.10 2.74
CA PRO A 364 -40.41 -4.12 2.77
C PRO A 364 -40.97 -3.19 1.69
N SER A 365 -41.93 -3.72 0.92
CA SER A 365 -42.60 -3.01 -0.18
C SER A 365 -43.64 -2.02 0.34
N ASP A 366 -44.30 -2.37 1.44
CA ASP A 366 -45.37 -1.64 2.10
C ASP A 366 -45.02 -1.41 3.59
N PRO A 367 -45.51 -0.32 4.22
CA PRO A 367 -45.35 -0.11 5.65
C PRO A 367 -46.09 -1.21 6.43
N SER A 368 -45.35 -2.23 6.88
CA SER A 368 -45.86 -3.30 7.73
C SER A 368 -45.97 -2.80 9.19
N PRO A 369 -47.06 -3.12 9.91
CA PRO A 369 -47.16 -2.84 11.34
C PRO A 369 -46.28 -3.77 12.20
N TYR A 370 -45.66 -4.80 11.60
CA TYR A 370 -44.81 -5.76 12.30
C TYR A 370 -43.32 -5.38 12.23
N TYR A 371 -42.61 -5.59 13.33
CA TYR A 371 -41.15 -5.43 13.37
C TYR A 371 -40.48 -6.55 12.58
N GLU A 372 -40.01 -6.24 11.36
CA GLU A 372 -39.22 -7.15 10.54
C GLU A 372 -37.74 -6.76 10.55
N PRO A 373 -36.82 -7.71 10.77
CA PRO A 373 -35.39 -7.43 10.70
C PRO A 373 -34.97 -7.05 9.27
N GLN A 374 -34.11 -6.06 9.11
CA GLN A 374 -33.64 -5.64 7.79
C GLN A 374 -32.54 -6.54 7.24
N SER A 375 -31.76 -7.20 8.10
CA SER A 375 -30.78 -8.22 7.66
C SER A 375 -30.63 -9.32 8.69
N VAL A 376 -30.44 -10.55 8.20
CA VAL A 376 -30.14 -11.73 9.03
C VAL A 376 -28.88 -12.40 8.49
N LEU A 377 -27.91 -12.62 9.37
CA LEU A 377 -26.66 -13.30 9.08
C LEU A 377 -26.71 -14.73 9.62
N ASP A 378 -26.89 -15.70 8.73
CA ASP A 378 -26.81 -17.13 9.06
C ASP A 378 -25.35 -17.62 8.96
N ARG A 379 -24.99 -18.56 9.83
CA ARG A 379 -23.62 -19.08 9.94
C ARG A 379 -23.58 -20.60 10.06
N TRP A 380 -22.62 -21.24 9.40
CA TRP A 380 -22.36 -22.69 9.51
C TRP A 380 -20.87 -22.96 9.71
N GLU A 381 -20.53 -23.73 10.73
CA GLU A 381 -19.18 -24.20 11.00
C GLU A 381 -18.90 -25.48 10.20
N ILE A 382 -17.76 -25.52 9.50
CA ILE A 382 -17.31 -26.66 8.70
C ILE A 382 -16.53 -27.63 9.60
N VAL A 383 -17.22 -28.62 10.15
CA VAL A 383 -16.63 -29.58 11.10
C VAL A 383 -16.13 -30.81 10.35
N GLN A 384 -14.86 -31.15 10.54
CA GLN A 384 -14.28 -32.39 10.04
C GLN A 384 -14.58 -33.53 11.02
N GLU A 385 -15.31 -34.56 10.58
CA GLU A 385 -15.59 -35.76 11.38
C GLU A 385 -14.60 -36.88 11.04
N GLN A 386 -14.09 -37.53 12.08
CA GLN A 386 -13.51 -38.86 11.94
C GLN A 386 -14.70 -39.84 11.94
N GLN A 387 -14.86 -40.63 10.87
CA GLN A 387 -15.93 -41.61 10.82
C GLN A 387 -15.83 -42.54 12.05
N PRO A 388 -16.90 -42.74 12.83
CA PRO A 388 -16.92 -43.82 13.80
C PRO A 388 -16.73 -45.16 13.05
N PRO A 389 -16.05 -46.16 13.64
CA PRO A 389 -15.95 -47.47 13.01
C PRO A 389 -17.36 -47.97 12.73
N LEU A 390 -17.65 -48.30 11.46
CA LEU A 390 -18.94 -48.81 11.01
C LEU A 390 -19.43 -49.91 11.98
N GLN A 391 -20.70 -49.87 12.36
CA GLN A 391 -21.31 -50.98 13.09
C GLN A 391 -21.11 -52.27 12.27
N LYS A 392 -20.58 -53.32 12.91
CA LYS A 392 -20.31 -54.65 12.29
C LYS A 392 -21.47 -55.24 11.50
N ALA A 393 -22.70 -54.78 11.73
CA ALA A 393 -23.90 -55.17 10.98
C ALA A 393 -23.87 -54.75 9.49
N PHE A 394 -23.08 -53.74 9.11
CA PHE A 394 -22.96 -53.30 7.71
C PHE A 394 -21.84 -54.02 6.93
N GLU A 395 -20.95 -54.76 7.60
CA GLU A 395 -19.92 -55.58 6.95
C GLU A 395 -20.50 -56.87 6.32
N SER A 396 -21.68 -57.31 6.78
CA SER A 396 -22.36 -58.52 6.27
C SER A 396 -23.13 -58.30 4.97
N LEU A 397 -23.34 -57.05 4.55
CA LEU A 397 -23.96 -56.67 3.28
C LEU A 397 -22.86 -56.49 2.23
N GLY A 398 -22.34 -57.61 1.75
CA GLY A 398 -21.18 -57.67 0.86
C GLY A 398 -21.29 -56.80 -0.40
N SER A 399 -20.45 -55.78 -0.47
CA SER A 399 -19.85 -55.31 -1.72
C SER A 399 -18.47 -54.73 -1.39
N ARG A 400 -17.41 -55.49 -1.74
CA ARG A 400 -16.02 -55.04 -1.65
C ARG A 400 -15.75 -54.00 -2.73
N THR A 401 -15.99 -52.73 -2.40
CA THR A 401 -15.20 -51.63 -2.95
C THR A 401 -14.38 -51.06 -1.79
N GLN A 402 -13.05 -51.02 -1.94
CA GLN A 402 -12.15 -50.35 -0.99
C GLN A 402 -12.61 -48.89 -0.84
N LYS A 403 -13.43 -48.59 0.17
CA LYS A 403 -13.70 -47.22 0.56
C LYS A 403 -12.51 -46.74 1.38
N ILE A 404 -11.69 -45.91 0.75
CA ILE A 404 -10.67 -45.10 1.41
C ILE A 404 -11.39 -44.33 2.53
N ASN A 405 -10.86 -44.35 3.76
CA ASN A 405 -11.30 -43.51 4.88
C ASN A 405 -11.15 -42.03 4.47
N GLN A 406 -12.14 -41.48 3.77
CA GLN A 406 -12.17 -40.06 3.42
C GLN A 406 -12.76 -39.27 4.60
N PRO A 407 -12.17 -38.12 4.95
CA PRO A 407 -12.75 -37.25 5.98
C PRO A 407 -14.13 -36.79 5.52
N ALA A 408 -15.16 -37.07 6.32
CA ALA A 408 -16.50 -36.54 6.09
C ALA A 408 -16.57 -35.15 6.73
N PHE A 409 -17.00 -34.13 5.98
CA PHE A 409 -17.27 -32.82 6.55
C PHE A 409 -18.77 -32.73 6.86
N ARG A 410 -19.11 -32.06 7.96
CA ARG A 410 -20.50 -31.69 8.25
C ARG A 410 -20.62 -30.19 8.49
N LEU A 411 -21.80 -29.67 8.16
CA LEU A 411 -22.14 -28.28 8.43
C LEU A 411 -22.90 -28.19 9.75
N LYS A 412 -22.28 -27.61 10.77
CA LYS A 412 -22.92 -27.31 12.04
C LYS A 412 -23.47 -25.90 11.98
N ARG A 413 -24.80 -25.74 11.92
CA ARG A 413 -25.42 -24.43 11.97
C ARG A 413 -25.15 -23.75 13.33
N LEU A 414 -24.81 -22.47 13.29
CA LEU A 414 -24.65 -21.60 14.44
C LEU A 414 -25.85 -20.65 14.54
N GLU A 415 -25.99 -19.98 15.69
CA GLU A 415 -27.07 -19.04 15.91
C GLU A 415 -27.00 -17.86 14.93
N PRO A 416 -28.11 -17.54 14.24
CA PRO A 416 -28.17 -16.41 13.32
C PRO A 416 -28.10 -15.08 14.08
N VAL A 417 -27.45 -14.09 13.48
CA VAL A 417 -27.37 -12.73 14.03
C VAL A 417 -28.33 -11.83 13.27
N VAL A 418 -29.20 -11.13 14.00
CA VAL A 418 -30.25 -10.29 13.44
C VAL A 418 -29.86 -8.82 13.53
N PHE A 419 -30.08 -8.08 12.45
CA PHE A 419 -29.78 -6.65 12.34
C PHE A 419 -31.03 -5.86 11.92
N ASP A 420 -31.19 -4.70 12.54
CA ASP A 420 -32.24 -3.73 12.23
C ASP A 420 -31.87 -2.80 11.07
N ARG A 421 -30.66 -2.96 10.52
CA ARG A 421 -30.08 -2.23 9.39
C ARG A 421 -29.75 -3.17 8.23
N VAL A 422 -29.79 -2.65 7.00
CA VAL A 422 -29.38 -3.37 5.79
C VAL A 422 -27.86 -3.50 5.72
N ILE A 423 -27.35 -4.73 5.71
CA ILE A 423 -25.93 -5.00 5.45
C ILE A 423 -25.66 -4.89 3.95
N ILE A 424 -24.64 -4.12 3.56
CA ILE A 424 -24.22 -3.95 2.17
C ILE A 424 -22.84 -4.54 1.86
N ASN A 425 -22.01 -4.76 2.88
CA ASN A 425 -20.68 -5.34 2.72
C ASN A 425 -20.18 -5.95 4.02
N ILE A 426 -19.43 -7.05 3.90
CA ILE A 426 -18.64 -7.64 4.97
C ILE A 426 -17.20 -7.72 4.46
N HIS A 427 -16.27 -7.20 5.26
CA HIS A 427 -14.84 -7.22 4.98
C HIS A 427 -14.08 -7.82 6.15
N GLN A 428 -12.93 -8.44 5.90
CA GLN A 428 -12.11 -9.08 6.92
C GLN A 428 -10.89 -8.23 7.24
N ILE A 429 -10.68 -7.90 8.51
CA ILE A 429 -9.46 -7.24 9.00
C ILE A 429 -8.69 -8.16 9.96
N GLN A 430 -7.46 -7.77 10.30
CA GLN A 430 -6.56 -8.55 11.18
C GLN A 430 -6.40 -10.01 10.72
N MET A 431 -6.26 -10.20 9.40
CA MET A 431 -6.18 -11.52 8.75
C MET A 431 -7.36 -12.44 9.09
N GLY A 432 -8.57 -11.89 9.07
CA GLY A 432 -9.81 -12.65 9.21
C GLY A 432 -10.17 -13.01 10.66
N ARG A 433 -9.65 -12.27 11.65
CA ARG A 433 -10.07 -12.39 13.06
C ARG A 433 -11.26 -11.50 13.40
N VAL A 434 -11.35 -10.34 12.76
CA VAL A 434 -12.42 -9.37 13.00
C VAL A 434 -13.16 -9.13 11.70
N LEU A 435 -14.48 -9.18 11.80
CA LEU A 435 -15.40 -8.88 10.72
C LEU A 435 -15.78 -7.40 10.78
N PHE A 436 -15.57 -6.73 9.66
CA PHE A 436 -15.93 -5.35 9.44
C PHE A 436 -17.24 -5.35 8.63
N ILE A 437 -18.36 -5.01 9.27
CA ILE A 437 -19.69 -4.99 8.66
C ILE A 437 -20.07 -3.55 8.33
N THR A 438 -20.48 -3.29 7.09
CA THR A 438 -20.96 -1.97 6.65
C THR A 438 -22.44 -2.01 6.35
N PHE A 439 -23.14 -1.00 6.83
CA PHE A 439 -24.58 -0.85 6.65
C PHE A 439 -24.93 0.21 5.60
N ALA A 440 -26.13 0.13 5.03
CA ALA A 440 -26.61 1.02 3.98
C ALA A 440 -26.74 2.50 4.40
N ASP A 441 -26.76 2.79 5.70
CA ASP A 441 -26.71 4.17 6.24
C ASP A 441 -25.28 4.75 6.27
N GLY A 442 -24.27 3.94 5.92
CA GLY A 442 -22.85 4.30 5.95
C GLY A 442 -22.18 4.07 7.31
N SER A 443 -22.90 3.54 8.30
CA SER A 443 -22.33 3.13 9.59
C SER A 443 -21.56 1.81 9.46
N VAL A 444 -20.64 1.59 10.40
CA VAL A 444 -19.77 0.41 10.40
C VAL A 444 -19.74 -0.22 11.78
N GLU A 445 -19.71 -1.55 11.82
CA GLU A 445 -19.49 -2.33 13.03
C GLU A 445 -18.29 -3.25 12.86
N TYR A 446 -17.53 -3.40 13.94
CA TYR A 446 -16.49 -4.40 14.04
C TYR A 446 -16.99 -5.50 14.97
N ARG A 447 -16.95 -6.75 14.52
CA ARG A 447 -17.40 -7.90 15.32
C ARG A 447 -16.33 -8.98 15.37
N ASP A 448 -16.19 -9.61 16.53
CA ASP A 448 -15.35 -10.80 16.67
C ASP A 448 -15.89 -11.90 15.76
N ARG A 449 -15.00 -12.57 15.01
CA ARG A 449 -15.40 -13.60 14.05
C ARG A 449 -16.12 -14.78 14.70
N PHE A 450 -15.79 -15.12 15.93
CA PHE A 450 -16.30 -16.32 16.60
C PHE A 450 -17.57 -15.99 17.38
N SER A 451 -17.51 -15.02 18.30
CA SER A 451 -18.65 -14.67 19.16
C SER A 451 -19.68 -13.78 18.46
N MET A 452 -19.29 -13.05 17.41
CA MET A 452 -20.07 -11.97 16.77
C MET A 452 -20.42 -10.82 17.71
N GLU A 453 -19.76 -10.73 18.85
CA GLU A 453 -19.88 -9.58 19.74
C GLU A 453 -19.18 -8.36 19.13
N LEU A 454 -19.69 -7.17 19.44
CA LEU A 454 -19.06 -5.92 19.02
C LEU A 454 -17.67 -5.81 19.64
N VAL A 455 -16.68 -5.50 18.80
CA VAL A 455 -15.32 -5.17 19.24
C VAL A 455 -15.05 -3.68 19.02
N TYR A 456 -14.11 -3.14 19.79
CA TYR A 456 -13.70 -1.71 19.74
C TYR A 456 -14.81 -0.73 20.16
N THR A 457 -15.71 -1.19 21.04
CA THR A 457 -16.72 -0.34 21.68
C THR A 457 -16.07 0.73 22.57
N GLU A 458 -14.93 0.39 23.18
CA GLU A 458 -14.13 1.27 24.03
C GLU A 458 -12.71 1.46 23.46
N PRO A 459 -12.13 2.66 23.62
CA PRO A 459 -10.77 2.92 23.18
C PRO A 459 -9.74 2.18 24.03
N ASN A 460 -8.86 1.42 23.39
CA ASN A 460 -7.74 0.75 24.03
C ASN A 460 -6.43 1.51 23.77
N TYR A 461 -5.79 2.02 24.82
CA TYR A 461 -4.50 2.72 24.72
C TYR A 461 -3.31 1.89 25.22
N CYS A 462 -3.51 0.61 25.53
CA CYS A 462 -2.49 -0.26 26.12
C CYS A 462 -2.05 -1.36 25.17
N LYS A 463 -2.95 -1.94 24.38
CA LYS A 463 -2.64 -3.01 23.44
C LYS A 463 -3.39 -2.77 22.12
N LEU A 464 -2.64 -2.61 21.04
CA LEU A 464 -3.15 -2.22 19.72
C LEU A 464 -2.74 -3.22 18.65
N TYR A 465 -3.68 -3.72 17.86
CA TYR A 465 -3.42 -4.44 16.61
C TYR A 465 -3.68 -3.57 15.38
N GLY A 466 -4.38 -2.45 15.53
CA GLY A 466 -4.66 -1.49 14.47
C GLY A 466 -5.24 -0.19 15.04
N LEU A 467 -5.39 0.81 14.17
CA LEU A 467 -5.84 2.15 14.59
C LEU A 467 -7.29 2.16 15.06
N HIS A 468 -8.13 1.25 14.55
CA HIS A 468 -9.53 1.10 14.92
C HIS A 468 -9.75 0.78 16.40
N GLU A 469 -8.76 0.19 17.10
CA GLU A 469 -8.83 -0.16 18.53
C GLU A 469 -8.82 1.07 19.45
N MET A 470 -8.48 2.23 18.93
CA MET A 470 -8.49 3.48 19.67
C MET A 470 -9.86 4.19 19.66
N GLY A 471 -10.91 3.54 19.16
CA GLY A 471 -12.26 4.11 19.11
C GLY A 471 -12.46 5.16 18.01
N LEU A 472 -11.56 5.25 17.02
CA LEU A 472 -11.74 6.13 15.87
C LEU A 472 -12.94 5.67 15.03
N LYS A 473 -13.67 6.63 14.47
CA LYS A 473 -14.85 6.37 13.63
C LYS A 473 -14.71 7.05 12.28
N PHE A 474 -15.48 6.58 11.30
CA PHE A 474 -15.64 7.30 10.04
C PHE A 474 -16.66 8.42 10.25
N GLU A 475 -16.25 9.68 10.08
CA GLU A 475 -17.15 10.82 10.29
C GLU A 475 -18.27 10.89 9.26
N ASN A 476 -19.38 11.53 9.66
CA ASN A 476 -20.49 11.96 8.80
C ASN A 476 -21.09 10.84 7.94
N PRO A 477 -21.55 9.69 8.48
CA PRO A 477 -22.09 8.57 7.70
C PRO A 477 -23.07 9.07 6.63
N SER A 478 -22.87 8.64 5.38
CA SER A 478 -23.80 8.96 4.30
C SER A 478 -24.31 7.66 3.71
N PRO A 479 -25.62 7.58 3.44
CA PRO A 479 -26.21 6.40 2.82
C PRO A 479 -25.46 5.97 1.56
N CYS A 480 -25.23 4.66 1.47
CA CYS A 480 -24.44 4.06 0.40
C CYS A 480 -24.97 2.69 -0.01
N ILE A 481 -24.68 2.34 -1.26
CA ILE A 481 -25.12 1.10 -1.91
C ILE A 481 -23.96 0.13 -2.18
N ASN A 482 -22.72 0.63 -2.10
CA ASN A 482 -21.51 -0.18 -2.25
C ASN A 482 -20.33 0.50 -1.56
N VAL A 483 -19.36 -0.28 -1.10
CA VAL A 483 -18.17 0.20 -0.40
C VAL A 483 -16.95 -0.66 -0.74
N ALA A 484 -15.78 -0.02 -0.78
CA ALA A 484 -14.49 -0.69 -0.85
C ALA A 484 -13.54 -0.10 0.20
N PHE A 485 -12.77 -0.97 0.86
CA PHE A 485 -11.83 -0.59 1.90
C PHE A 485 -10.42 -0.44 1.37
N SER A 486 -9.68 0.50 1.95
CA SER A 486 -8.25 0.62 1.69
C SER A 486 -7.52 -0.63 2.19
N PRO A 487 -6.30 -0.92 1.69
CA PRO A 487 -5.52 -2.05 2.16
C PRO A 487 -5.29 -2.09 3.67
N THR A 488 -5.31 -0.93 4.34
CA THR A 488 -5.12 -0.83 5.79
C THR A 488 -6.41 -0.95 6.60
N GLY A 489 -7.58 -0.87 5.95
CA GLY A 489 -8.89 -0.81 6.60
C GLY A 489 -9.20 0.52 7.30
N CYS A 490 -8.28 1.50 7.28
CA CYS A 490 -8.46 2.81 7.93
C CYS A 490 -9.13 3.86 7.03
N SER A 491 -9.47 3.47 5.80
CA SER A 491 -10.21 4.30 4.84
C SER A 491 -11.18 3.46 4.03
N MET A 492 -12.23 4.10 3.54
CA MET A 492 -13.19 3.48 2.64
C MET A 492 -13.60 4.45 1.54
N VAL A 493 -13.93 3.92 0.37
CA VAL A 493 -14.60 4.64 -0.71
C VAL A 493 -15.97 4.02 -0.90
N GLN A 494 -17.00 4.85 -0.98
CA GLN A 494 -18.39 4.41 -1.09
C GLN A 494 -19.07 5.02 -2.30
N ILE A 495 -19.98 4.25 -2.91
CA ILE A 495 -20.97 4.74 -3.86
C ILE A 495 -22.21 5.12 -3.05
N CYS A 496 -22.53 6.41 -3.01
CA CYS A 496 -23.71 6.94 -2.34
C CYS A 496 -25.00 6.66 -3.13
N ASN A 497 -26.17 6.84 -2.50
CA ASN A 497 -27.47 6.67 -3.17
C ASN A 497 -27.63 7.57 -4.39
N ASP A 498 -27.03 8.77 -4.36
CA ASP A 498 -26.97 9.72 -5.49
C ASP A 498 -25.95 9.33 -6.57
N LYS A 499 -25.37 8.12 -6.49
CA LYS A 499 -24.33 7.58 -7.36
C LYS A 499 -22.99 8.34 -7.29
N SER A 500 -22.85 9.30 -6.37
CA SER A 500 -21.57 9.98 -6.13
C SER A 500 -20.60 9.06 -5.39
N ILE A 501 -19.30 9.22 -5.68
CA ILE A 501 -18.24 8.46 -5.02
C ILE A 501 -17.59 9.34 -3.97
N LYS A 502 -17.60 8.89 -2.71
CA LYS A 502 -17.03 9.63 -1.57
C LYS A 502 -15.95 8.79 -0.88
N TRP A 503 -14.80 9.42 -0.61
CA TRP A 503 -13.75 8.85 0.22
C TRP A 503 -13.89 9.30 1.67
N ARG A 504 -13.68 8.37 2.60
CA ARG A 504 -13.72 8.56 4.04
C ARG A 504 -12.53 7.89 4.69
N LYS A 505 -12.06 8.46 5.78
CA LYS A 505 -10.98 7.94 6.62
C LYS A 505 -11.39 7.97 8.08
N LEU A 506 -10.71 7.19 8.90
CA LEU A 506 -10.85 7.27 10.35
C LEU A 506 -10.47 8.67 10.83
N ASP A 507 -11.25 9.20 11.77
CA ASP A 507 -11.00 10.47 12.43
C ASP A 507 -10.87 10.29 13.95
N PHE A 508 -10.09 11.16 14.58
CA PHE A 508 -9.84 11.16 16.02
C PHE A 508 -11.00 11.77 16.83
N GLY A 509 -11.91 12.51 16.19
CA GLY A 509 -13.13 13.07 16.80
C GLY A 509 -12.89 14.13 17.88
N GLY A 510 -11.64 14.53 18.12
CA GLY A 510 -11.24 15.46 19.17
C GLY A 510 -9.71 15.59 19.30
N ASP A 511 -9.26 16.35 20.30
CA ASP A 511 -7.84 16.48 20.61
C ASP A 511 -7.33 15.25 21.37
N ILE A 512 -6.22 14.68 20.89
CA ILE A 512 -5.57 13.50 21.47
C ILE A 512 -4.38 13.84 22.38
N GLY A 513 -4.11 15.13 22.60
CA GLY A 513 -2.90 15.62 23.28
C GLY A 513 -1.72 15.77 22.31
N ASP A 514 -0.56 16.17 22.82
CA ASP A 514 0.64 16.46 22.01
C ASP A 514 1.94 15.88 22.59
N ASN A 515 1.86 15.19 23.72
CA ASN A 515 3.02 14.67 24.43
C ASN A 515 2.97 13.14 24.59
N ILE A 516 3.97 12.47 24.00
CA ILE A 516 4.08 11.00 23.97
C ILE A 516 4.15 10.32 25.35
N LYS A 517 4.58 11.06 26.39
CA LYS A 517 4.72 10.50 27.75
C LYS A 517 3.43 10.67 28.55
N THR A 518 2.86 11.87 28.53
CA THR A 518 1.70 12.19 29.36
C THR A 518 0.38 11.74 28.72
N ASP A 519 0.28 11.82 27.39
CA ASP A 519 -0.99 11.65 26.70
C ASP A 519 -1.08 10.24 26.10
N ALA A 520 -1.86 9.38 26.77
CA ALA A 520 -2.03 7.99 26.35
C ALA A 520 -2.64 7.86 24.94
N ALA A 521 -3.60 8.73 24.59
CA ALA A 521 -4.23 8.75 23.28
C ALA A 521 -3.25 9.15 22.17
N TYR A 522 -2.42 10.18 22.39
CA TYR A 522 -1.36 10.58 21.44
C TYR A 522 -0.34 9.47 21.22
N SER A 523 0.16 8.85 22.30
CA SER A 523 1.13 7.74 22.23
C SER A 523 0.53 6.52 21.50
N ALA A 524 -0.74 6.19 21.79
CA ALA A 524 -1.49 5.14 21.11
C ALA A 524 -1.67 5.45 19.61
N ALA A 525 -1.97 6.71 19.25
CA ALA A 525 -2.15 7.12 17.85
C ALA A 525 -0.88 6.89 17.05
N LEU A 526 0.25 7.30 17.59
CA LEU A 526 1.57 7.08 17.01
C LEU A 526 1.85 5.58 16.82
N ALA A 527 1.56 4.76 17.83
CA ALA A 527 1.76 3.32 17.75
C ALA A 527 0.85 2.64 16.71
N GLY A 528 -0.44 3.01 16.65
CA GLY A 528 -1.40 2.51 15.67
C GLY A 528 -1.02 2.86 14.23
N MET A 529 -0.63 4.12 13.98
CA MET A 529 -0.15 4.55 12.66
C MET A 529 1.18 3.88 12.30
N THR A 530 2.06 3.67 13.28
CA THR A 530 3.35 3.00 13.09
C THR A 530 3.16 1.54 12.68
N LEU A 531 2.29 0.80 13.39
CA LEU A 531 1.90 -0.58 13.04
C LEU A 531 1.43 -0.68 11.60
N ALA A 532 0.52 0.21 11.19
CA ALA A 532 -0.03 0.21 9.84
C ALA A 532 1.05 0.57 8.80
N ALA A 533 1.74 1.70 8.95
CA ALA A 533 2.73 2.16 7.99
C ALA A 533 3.89 1.15 7.80
N GLY A 534 4.41 0.58 8.89
CA GLY A 534 5.52 -0.37 8.79
C GLY A 534 5.11 -1.77 8.34
N SER A 535 3.92 -2.26 8.70
CA SER A 535 3.41 -3.56 8.19
C SER A 535 3.10 -3.48 6.70
N TYR A 536 2.25 -2.53 6.28
CA TYR A 536 1.86 -2.42 4.87
C TYR A 536 2.99 -1.91 3.98
N GLY A 537 3.87 -1.04 4.49
CA GLY A 537 5.09 -0.63 3.80
C GLY A 537 6.05 -1.81 3.54
N SER A 538 6.20 -2.73 4.50
CA SER A 538 7.05 -3.93 4.34
C SER A 538 6.46 -4.93 3.33
N PHE A 539 5.12 -5.03 3.25
CA PHE A 539 4.42 -5.83 2.23
C PHE A 539 4.24 -5.11 0.88
N GLN A 540 4.80 -3.92 0.72
CA GLN A 540 4.71 -3.11 -0.50
C GLN A 540 3.26 -2.81 -0.92
N ALA A 541 2.35 -2.72 0.05
CA ALA A 541 0.99 -2.21 -0.13
C ALA A 541 0.96 -0.70 0.15
N SER A 542 0.01 0.01 -0.47
CA SER A 542 -0.22 1.42 -0.17
C SER A 542 -0.69 1.59 1.27
N PHE A 543 -0.13 2.59 1.94
CA PHE A 543 -0.49 3.08 3.27
C PHE A 543 -0.75 4.60 3.22
N ASP A 544 -1.09 5.10 2.04
CA ASP A 544 -1.27 6.54 1.78
C ASP A 544 -2.47 7.12 2.57
N ASP A 545 -3.47 6.30 2.87
CA ASP A 545 -4.55 6.60 3.80
C ASP A 545 -4.06 6.85 5.24
N ILE A 546 -3.08 6.09 5.73
CA ILE A 546 -2.45 6.33 7.04
C ILE A 546 -1.72 7.67 7.03
N LEU A 547 -1.05 8.04 5.93
CA LEU A 547 -0.45 9.36 5.80
C LEU A 547 -1.51 10.47 5.74
N ALA A 548 -2.69 10.20 5.18
CA ALA A 548 -3.81 11.13 5.18
C ALA A 548 -4.42 11.34 6.56
N ILE A 549 -4.39 10.32 7.42
CA ILE A 549 -4.76 10.43 8.83
C ILE A 549 -3.65 11.17 9.59
N ALA A 550 -2.38 10.76 9.45
CA ALA A 550 -1.24 11.42 10.10
C ALA A 550 -1.14 12.91 9.75
N ARG A 551 -1.57 13.31 8.55
CA ARG A 551 -1.61 14.71 8.11
C ARG A 551 -2.45 15.60 9.01
N THR A 552 -3.53 15.10 9.61
CA THR A 552 -4.41 15.90 10.49
C THR A 552 -3.68 16.31 11.76
N LEU A 553 -2.71 15.51 12.21
CA LEU A 553 -1.91 15.75 13.41
C LEU A 553 -0.62 16.55 13.17
N ARG A 554 -0.33 16.94 11.92
CA ARG A 554 0.95 17.58 11.55
C ARG A 554 1.25 18.88 12.29
N HIS A 555 0.21 19.56 12.76
CA HIS A 555 0.32 20.87 13.39
C HIS A 555 0.86 20.77 14.82
N LYS A 556 0.91 19.56 15.40
CA LYS A 556 1.45 19.32 16.73
C LYS A 556 2.99 19.42 16.72
N PRO A 557 3.62 20.11 17.70
CA PRO A 557 5.02 20.57 17.61
C PRO A 557 6.09 19.49 17.37
N THR A 558 5.89 18.27 17.89
CA THR A 558 6.86 17.17 17.78
C THR A 558 6.36 15.97 16.99
N PHE A 559 5.16 16.03 16.44
CA PHE A 559 4.49 14.87 15.83
C PHE A 559 5.31 14.14 14.79
N CYS A 560 5.89 14.87 13.84
CA CYS A 560 6.73 14.26 12.81
C CYS A 560 7.97 13.56 13.42
N ASN A 561 8.57 14.14 14.47
CA ASN A 561 9.74 13.56 15.11
C ASN A 561 9.38 12.30 15.90
N ASP A 562 8.28 12.34 16.64
CA ASP A 562 7.80 11.22 17.45
C ASP A 562 7.38 10.05 16.55
N PHE A 563 6.64 10.33 15.48
CA PHE A 563 6.20 9.31 14.53
C PHE A 563 7.38 8.63 13.82
N ILE A 564 8.37 9.40 13.37
CA ILE A 564 9.56 8.83 12.71
C ILE A 564 10.40 8.02 13.69
N GLN A 565 10.55 8.47 14.95
CA GLN A 565 11.25 7.69 15.97
C GLN A 565 10.56 6.35 16.23
N GLU A 566 9.24 6.33 16.31
CA GLU A 566 8.45 5.10 16.48
C GLU A 566 8.60 4.15 15.28
N VAL A 567 8.51 4.66 14.04
CA VAL A 567 8.70 3.86 12.83
C VAL A 567 10.11 3.26 12.75
N VAL A 568 11.15 4.06 13.03
CA VAL A 568 12.54 3.59 13.05
C VAL A 568 12.73 2.47 14.07
N ARG A 569 12.12 2.62 15.26
CA ARG A 569 12.20 1.68 16.36
C ARG A 569 11.49 0.36 16.05
N MET A 570 10.29 0.41 15.48
CA MET A 570 9.53 -0.80 15.12
C MET A 570 10.22 -1.59 14.00
N VAL A 571 10.58 -0.90 12.91
CA VAL A 571 11.11 -1.54 11.69
C VAL A 571 12.62 -1.82 11.78
N LYS A 572 13.27 -1.37 12.87
CA LYS A 572 14.72 -1.50 13.12
C LYS A 572 15.55 -0.93 11.97
N VAL A 573 15.23 0.30 11.58
CA VAL A 573 15.88 0.96 10.44
C VAL A 573 17.34 1.27 10.77
N THR A 574 18.26 0.77 9.95
CA THR A 574 19.66 1.21 10.00
C THR A 574 19.75 2.65 9.52
N VAL A 575 20.16 3.55 10.41
CA VAL A 575 20.36 4.99 10.15
C VAL A 575 21.81 5.42 10.31
N ASP A 576 22.64 4.57 10.95
CA ASP A 576 24.06 4.78 11.14
C ASP A 576 24.85 4.12 9.99
N TYR A 577 25.55 4.96 9.24
CA TYR A 577 26.48 4.58 8.17
C TYR A 577 27.82 5.29 8.36
N SER A 578 28.20 5.57 9.61
CA SER A 578 29.44 6.29 9.94
C SER A 578 30.69 5.49 9.54
N GLU A 579 30.57 4.16 9.44
CA GLU A 579 31.56 3.26 8.85
C GLU A 579 31.42 3.17 7.32
N GLU A 580 32.54 3.31 6.59
CA GLU A 580 32.58 3.41 5.11
C GLU A 580 32.20 2.12 4.37
N SER A 581 32.13 0.98 5.06
CA SER A 581 31.90 -0.36 4.46
C SER A 581 30.47 -0.60 3.96
N HIS A 582 29.56 0.37 4.12
CA HIS A 582 28.11 0.15 3.96
C HIS A 582 27.41 0.96 2.86
N HIS A 583 28.15 1.61 1.94
CA HIS A 583 27.53 2.51 0.94
C HIS A 583 26.57 1.80 -0.03
N GLU A 584 26.84 0.55 -0.44
CA GLU A 584 25.88 -0.21 -1.28
C GLU A 584 24.62 -0.60 -0.50
N ALA A 585 24.78 -0.97 0.78
CA ALA A 585 23.66 -1.31 1.65
C ALA A 585 22.76 -0.08 1.91
N LEU A 586 23.35 1.11 2.04
CA LEU A 586 22.64 2.38 2.18
C LEU A 586 21.68 2.63 1.00
N VAL A 587 22.17 2.54 -0.24
CA VAL A 587 21.36 2.77 -1.46
C VAL A 587 20.24 1.72 -1.62
N ARG A 588 20.42 0.52 -1.05
CA ARG A 588 19.41 -0.55 -1.08
C ARG A 588 18.46 -0.56 0.12
N ASN A 589 18.68 0.26 1.14
CA ASN A 589 17.85 0.29 2.35
C ASN A 589 16.44 0.89 2.09
N THR A 590 15.46 0.04 1.77
CA THR A 590 14.07 0.46 1.51
C THR A 590 13.35 0.97 2.75
N GLN A 591 13.79 0.59 3.95
CA GLN A 591 13.18 1.07 5.19
C GLN A 591 13.62 2.50 5.53
N LEU A 592 14.85 2.87 5.19
CA LEU A 592 15.27 4.27 5.23
C LEU A 592 14.49 5.10 4.19
N GLN A 593 14.25 4.55 3.00
CA GLN A 593 13.40 5.21 2.00
C GLN A 593 11.96 5.45 2.51
N LEU A 594 11.39 4.50 3.26
CA LEU A 594 10.09 4.66 3.93
C LEU A 594 10.11 5.84 4.91
N VAL A 595 11.10 5.89 5.80
CA VAL A 595 11.28 6.99 6.79
C VAL A 595 11.40 8.34 6.09
N LEU A 596 12.29 8.45 5.11
CA LEU A 596 12.47 9.67 4.32
C LEU A 596 11.20 10.04 3.56
N SER A 597 10.44 9.06 3.06
CA SER A 597 9.17 9.33 2.39
C SER A 597 8.13 9.95 3.31
N ILE A 598 8.01 9.47 4.55
CA ILE A 598 7.07 10.00 5.54
C ILE A 598 7.47 11.44 5.88
N MET A 599 8.76 11.67 6.16
CA MET A 599 9.31 13.01 6.42
C MET A 599 9.08 13.98 5.26
N CYS A 600 9.37 13.53 4.03
CA CYS A 600 9.21 14.33 2.82
C CYS A 600 7.76 14.79 2.65
N TYR A 601 6.80 13.91 2.92
CA TYR A 601 5.38 14.23 2.83
C TYR A 601 4.87 15.10 3.97
N LEU A 602 5.10 14.74 5.23
CA LEU A 602 4.49 15.44 6.38
C LEU A 602 4.88 16.92 6.43
N GLY A 603 6.08 17.28 5.98
CA GLY A 603 6.52 18.66 5.85
C GLY A 603 6.31 19.30 4.48
N PHE A 604 5.55 18.68 3.57
CA PHE A 604 5.15 19.27 2.30
C PHE A 604 3.90 20.13 2.48
N ASN A 605 3.95 21.40 2.07
CA ASN A 605 2.85 22.36 2.22
C ASN A 605 2.26 22.82 0.88
N GLY A 606 2.69 22.18 -0.21
CA GLY A 606 2.48 22.64 -1.58
C GLY A 606 3.80 23.01 -2.27
N GLN A 607 3.82 22.94 -3.59
CA GLN A 607 5.00 23.13 -4.44
C GLN A 607 5.54 24.56 -4.44
N TYR A 608 4.69 25.53 -4.08
CA TYR A 608 4.99 26.96 -3.97
C TYR A 608 4.97 27.46 -2.52
N LYS A 609 5.09 26.56 -1.53
CA LYS A 609 5.21 26.91 -0.12
C LYS A 609 6.48 26.32 0.47
N GLN A 610 7.02 26.98 1.48
CA GLN A 610 8.19 26.51 2.20
C GLN A 610 7.96 25.12 2.80
N ARG A 611 8.91 24.21 2.56
CA ARG A 611 8.96 22.88 3.20
C ARG A 611 9.54 22.99 4.60
N SER A 612 9.13 22.08 5.49
CA SER A 612 9.80 21.95 6.79
C SER A 612 11.25 21.51 6.64
N PHE A 613 12.05 21.75 7.68
CA PHE A 613 13.46 21.33 7.77
C PHE A 613 13.65 19.85 7.41
N SER A 614 12.90 18.96 8.07
CA SER A 614 12.96 17.52 7.85
C SER A 614 12.51 17.10 6.44
N SER A 615 11.49 17.77 5.87
CA SER A 615 11.02 17.50 4.52
C SER A 615 12.03 17.92 3.46
N LYS A 616 12.70 19.05 3.66
CA LYS A 616 13.80 19.54 2.80
C LYS A 616 14.97 18.56 2.80
N PHE A 617 15.38 18.10 3.97
CA PHE A 617 16.42 17.07 4.12
C PHE A 617 16.02 15.79 3.38
N ALA A 618 14.81 15.31 3.66
CA ALA A 618 14.33 14.06 3.10
C ALA A 618 14.17 14.11 1.58
N LYS A 619 13.68 15.24 1.01
CA LYS A 619 13.59 15.43 -0.44
C LYS A 619 14.95 15.25 -1.10
N LEU A 620 15.97 15.98 -0.64
CA LEU A 620 17.32 15.86 -1.21
C LEU A 620 17.90 14.45 -1.06
N ALA A 621 17.75 13.84 0.11
CA ALA A 621 18.24 12.48 0.36
C ALA A 621 17.57 11.44 -0.57
N LEU A 622 16.26 11.55 -0.79
CA LEU A 622 15.52 10.67 -1.71
C LEU A 622 15.96 10.84 -3.16
N HIS A 623 16.17 12.08 -3.62
CA HIS A 623 16.70 12.33 -4.97
C HIS A 623 18.15 11.83 -5.11
N ALA A 624 19.01 12.05 -4.11
CA ALA A 624 20.39 11.56 -4.10
C ALA A 624 20.44 10.02 -4.17
N ARG A 625 19.56 9.34 -3.42
CA ARG A 625 19.37 7.89 -3.52
C ARG A 625 18.91 7.47 -4.93
N SER A 626 17.94 8.18 -5.50
CA SER A 626 17.39 7.90 -6.84
C SER A 626 18.45 8.01 -7.93
N VAL A 627 19.28 9.06 -7.90
CA VAL A 627 20.41 9.23 -8.84
C VAL A 627 21.41 8.07 -8.70
N ASN A 628 21.80 7.72 -7.48
CA ASN A 628 22.69 6.59 -7.22
C ASN A 628 22.14 5.27 -7.77
N ALA A 629 20.83 5.02 -7.59
CA ALA A 629 20.15 3.85 -8.11
C ALA A 629 20.14 3.84 -9.65
N MET A 630 19.82 4.98 -10.28
CA MET A 630 19.73 5.09 -11.74
C MET A 630 21.07 4.81 -12.43
N VAL A 631 22.17 5.42 -11.94
CA VAL A 631 23.51 5.13 -12.47
C VAL A 631 23.86 3.66 -12.27
N SER A 632 23.58 3.11 -11.08
CA SER A 632 23.89 1.71 -10.77
C SER A 632 23.12 0.72 -11.64
N ILE A 633 21.83 0.97 -11.91
CA ILE A 633 20.99 0.12 -12.77
C ILE A 633 21.46 0.19 -14.22
N SER A 634 21.82 1.40 -14.69
CA SER A 634 22.27 1.61 -16.07
C SER A 634 23.63 0.99 -16.35
N SER A 635 24.55 1.02 -15.38
CA SER A 635 25.91 0.48 -15.52
C SER A 635 26.04 -1.01 -15.22
N ASN A 636 25.07 -1.66 -14.56
CA ASN A 636 25.19 -3.05 -14.10
C ASN A 636 24.06 -3.94 -14.66
N THR A 637 24.08 -4.20 -15.96
CA THR A 637 23.20 -5.23 -16.54
C THR A 637 23.57 -6.62 -16.01
N PRO A 638 22.60 -7.46 -15.59
CA PRO A 638 22.86 -8.84 -15.22
C PRO A 638 23.61 -9.62 -16.33
N PRO A 639 24.59 -10.49 -16.01
CA PRO A 639 25.42 -11.15 -17.03
C PRO A 639 24.62 -11.92 -18.08
N HIS A 640 23.51 -12.55 -17.68
CA HIS A 640 22.63 -13.32 -18.58
C HIS A 640 21.81 -12.46 -19.56
N LEU A 641 21.77 -11.13 -19.36
CA LEU A 641 21.10 -10.18 -20.25
C LEU A 641 22.08 -9.30 -21.02
N HIS A 642 23.38 -9.35 -20.72
CA HIS A 642 24.37 -8.40 -21.23
C HIS A 642 24.40 -8.32 -22.77
N ASP A 643 24.30 -9.47 -23.46
CA ASP A 643 24.33 -9.54 -24.93
C ASP A 643 23.05 -9.00 -25.60
N LYS A 644 21.95 -8.88 -24.84
CA LYS A 644 20.63 -8.44 -25.35
C LYS A 644 20.23 -7.06 -24.84
N LEU A 645 20.92 -6.54 -23.83
CA LEU A 645 20.50 -5.39 -23.05
C LEU A 645 21.71 -4.58 -22.58
N ALA A 646 21.96 -3.46 -23.22
CA ALA A 646 22.96 -2.49 -22.78
C ALA A 646 22.29 -1.12 -22.65
N PRO A 647 21.82 -0.72 -21.45
CA PRO A 647 21.15 0.57 -21.27
C PRO A 647 22.00 1.76 -21.72
N LEU A 648 23.32 1.68 -21.54
CA LEU A 648 24.25 2.74 -21.91
C LEU A 648 24.48 2.87 -23.42
N ASP A 649 24.03 1.91 -24.23
CA ASP A 649 24.03 2.02 -25.70
C ASP A 649 22.83 2.81 -26.22
N GLU A 650 21.94 3.27 -25.34
CA GLU A 650 20.75 4.04 -25.69
C GLU A 650 20.91 5.53 -25.31
N PRO A 651 20.83 6.46 -26.27
CA PRO A 651 21.05 7.89 -26.01
C PRO A 651 20.07 8.47 -24.99
N GLU A 652 18.83 7.96 -24.94
CA GLU A 652 17.82 8.41 -23.98
C GLU A 652 18.20 8.10 -22.52
N VAL A 653 18.88 6.97 -22.28
CA VAL A 653 19.40 6.60 -20.96
C VAL A 653 20.57 7.51 -20.60
N VAL A 654 21.51 7.72 -21.54
CA VAL A 654 22.67 8.61 -21.33
C VAL A 654 22.24 10.05 -21.09
N ASP A 655 21.20 10.54 -21.76
CA ASP A 655 20.63 11.87 -21.53
C ASP A 655 19.94 12.00 -20.17
N ALA A 656 19.20 10.98 -19.73
CA ALA A 656 18.62 10.96 -18.39
C ALA A 656 19.72 11.01 -17.31
N LEU A 657 20.78 10.22 -17.50
CA LEU A 657 21.96 10.27 -16.62
C LEU A 657 22.63 11.64 -16.66
N THR A 658 22.71 12.30 -17.82
CA THR A 658 23.31 13.65 -17.93
C THR A 658 22.60 14.65 -17.02
N GLY A 659 21.26 14.65 -17.00
CA GLY A 659 20.51 15.51 -16.09
C GLY A 659 20.65 15.12 -14.62
N CYS A 660 20.71 13.81 -14.29
CA CYS A 660 21.06 13.36 -12.94
C CYS A 660 22.43 13.89 -12.48
N HIS A 661 23.45 13.87 -13.34
CA HIS A 661 24.77 14.40 -13.01
C HIS A 661 24.75 15.92 -12.85
N LYS A 662 24.02 16.64 -13.70
CA LYS A 662 23.82 18.10 -13.52
C LYS A 662 23.18 18.41 -12.17
N TRP A 663 22.13 17.68 -11.79
CA TRP A 663 21.49 17.83 -10.48
C TRP A 663 22.44 17.51 -9.33
N SER A 664 23.28 16.48 -9.47
CA SER A 664 24.30 16.14 -8.47
C SER A 664 25.35 17.24 -8.29
N ILE A 665 25.82 17.85 -9.39
CA ILE A 665 26.74 18.99 -9.34
C ILE A 665 26.06 20.19 -8.67
N ASP A 666 24.80 20.48 -9.04
CA ASP A 666 24.01 21.56 -8.45
C ASP A 666 23.80 21.36 -6.94
N LEU A 667 23.55 20.13 -6.49
CA LEU A 667 23.42 19.79 -5.07
C LEU A 667 24.71 20.10 -4.31
N ILE A 668 25.86 19.73 -4.87
CA ILE A 668 27.15 20.00 -4.24
C ILE A 668 27.42 21.50 -4.19
N TYR A 669 27.15 22.22 -5.28
CA TYR A 669 27.25 23.68 -5.30
C TYR A 669 26.35 24.33 -4.24
N TRP A 670 25.08 23.92 -4.17
CA TRP A 670 24.15 24.47 -3.20
C TRP A 670 24.60 24.21 -1.76
N LEU A 671 25.15 23.02 -1.48
CA LEU A 671 25.72 22.69 -0.17
C LEU A 671 26.90 23.60 0.14
N MET A 672 27.82 23.79 -0.81
CA MET A 672 28.99 24.66 -0.63
C MET A 672 28.61 26.11 -0.40
N ASP A 673 27.70 26.64 -1.22
CA ASP A 673 27.18 27.99 -1.12
C ASP A 673 26.53 28.22 0.25
N SER A 674 25.63 27.32 0.65
CA SER A 674 24.95 27.36 1.96
C SER A 674 25.93 27.25 3.15
N LEU A 675 27.02 26.50 3.00
CA LEU A 675 28.06 26.36 4.04
C LEU A 675 28.97 27.58 4.10
N PHE A 676 29.31 28.20 2.97
CA PHE A 676 30.08 29.44 2.93
C PHE A 676 29.27 30.63 3.47
N GLU A 677 27.98 30.70 3.15
CA GLU A 677 27.07 31.67 3.78
C GLU A 677 27.03 31.50 5.30
N LEU A 678 26.96 30.26 5.79
CA LEU A 678 26.95 29.96 7.22
C LEU A 678 28.30 30.31 7.88
N MET A 679 29.41 30.07 7.18
CA MET A 679 30.75 30.42 7.62
C MET A 679 30.92 31.94 7.78
N ASP A 680 30.38 32.73 6.85
CA ASP A 680 30.49 34.20 6.85
C ASP A 680 29.42 34.88 7.75
N ASP A 681 28.42 34.14 8.25
CA ASP A 681 27.34 34.69 9.08
C ASP A 681 27.77 34.96 10.53
N LYS A 682 27.69 36.24 10.94
CA LYS A 682 28.16 36.69 12.27
C LYS A 682 27.35 36.08 13.42
N GLU A 683 26.03 36.00 13.30
CA GLU A 683 25.15 35.47 14.35
C GLU A 683 25.47 33.99 14.59
N PHE A 684 25.62 33.22 13.51
CA PHE A 684 26.02 31.82 13.61
C PHE A 684 27.40 31.64 14.25
N GLN A 685 28.40 32.44 13.83
CA GLN A 685 29.75 32.36 14.39
C GLN A 685 29.78 32.70 15.88
N GLU A 686 29.03 33.71 16.32
CA GLU A 686 28.91 34.07 17.73
C GLU A 686 28.27 32.95 18.56
N LEU A 687 27.17 32.37 18.08
CA LEU A 687 26.50 31.23 18.73
C LEU A 687 27.43 30.01 18.83
N LEU A 688 28.17 29.69 17.77
CA LEU A 688 29.14 28.59 17.73
C LEU A 688 30.31 28.82 18.69
N GLN A 689 30.84 30.04 18.76
CA GLN A 689 31.94 30.39 19.65
C GLN A 689 31.54 30.27 21.11
N GLN A 690 30.39 30.86 21.47
CA GLN A 690 29.82 30.87 22.82
C GLN A 690 29.24 29.50 23.25
N LYS A 691 29.22 28.50 22.36
CA LYS A 691 28.58 27.19 22.57
C LYS A 691 27.10 27.31 22.95
N LEU A 692 26.44 28.33 22.40
CA LEU A 692 25.00 28.57 22.54
C LEU A 692 24.21 27.73 21.52
N ASP A 693 22.89 27.75 21.64
CA ASP A 693 21.99 26.96 20.80
C ASP A 693 21.86 27.54 19.37
N TYR A 694 22.77 27.14 18.47
CA TYR A 694 22.69 27.44 17.04
C TYR A 694 21.62 26.61 16.31
N HIS A 695 20.97 25.63 16.94
CA HIS A 695 19.93 24.84 16.29
C HIS A 695 18.69 25.67 15.97
N GLY A 696 18.30 26.57 16.88
CA GLY A 696 17.19 27.52 16.65
C GLY A 696 17.46 28.44 15.47
N PHE A 697 18.72 28.86 15.28
CA PHE A 697 19.14 29.65 14.12
C PHE A 697 19.00 28.86 12.81
N LEU A 698 19.50 27.62 12.77
CA LEU A 698 19.39 26.74 11.60
C LEU A 698 17.92 26.45 11.24
N LEU A 699 17.07 26.25 12.25
CA LEU A 699 15.63 26.05 12.07
C LEU A 699 14.96 27.28 11.47
N LYS A 700 15.23 28.46 12.03
CA LYS A 700 14.67 29.73 11.58
C LYS A 700 15.05 30.04 10.12
N ARG A 701 16.28 29.72 9.71
CA ARG A 701 16.72 29.85 8.31
C ARG A 701 16.32 28.69 7.42
N ASN A 702 15.75 27.61 7.97
CA ASN A 702 15.49 26.36 7.26
C ASN A 702 16.73 25.84 6.49
N ASN A 703 17.92 26.04 7.08
CA ASN A 703 19.20 25.67 6.49
C ASN A 703 19.64 24.31 7.02
N ILE A 704 19.60 23.30 6.14
CA ILE A 704 19.91 21.91 6.48
C ILE A 704 21.36 21.52 6.11
N SER A 705 22.16 22.42 5.54
CA SER A 705 23.44 22.09 4.90
C SER A 705 24.42 21.40 5.86
N LEU A 706 24.54 21.91 7.09
CA LEU A 706 25.39 21.33 8.12
C LEU A 706 24.90 19.93 8.53
N ASN A 707 23.60 19.78 8.78
CA ASN A 707 23.00 18.48 9.11
C ASN A 707 23.16 17.46 7.99
N PHE A 708 23.00 17.89 6.73
CA PHE A 708 23.15 17.05 5.55
C PHE A 708 24.60 16.60 5.34
N LEU A 709 25.57 17.42 5.72
CA LEU A 709 27.00 17.09 5.67
C LEU A 709 27.44 16.14 6.80
N LEU A 710 26.92 16.34 8.02
CA LEU A 710 27.33 15.58 9.21
C LEU A 710 26.60 14.24 9.35
N ASN A 711 25.34 14.14 8.92
CA ASN A 711 24.61 12.88 8.95
C ASN A 711 25.24 11.86 8.01
N SER A 712 25.47 10.66 8.54
CA SER A 712 26.16 9.56 7.85
C SER A 712 25.42 9.05 6.62
N SER A 713 24.08 9.03 6.63
CA SER A 713 23.28 8.58 5.50
C SER A 713 23.37 9.56 4.32
N SER A 714 23.14 10.86 4.57
CA SER A 714 23.23 11.89 3.52
C SER A 714 24.67 12.06 3.01
N ARG A 715 25.66 12.07 3.90
CA ARG A 715 27.08 12.06 3.51
C ARG A 715 27.44 10.84 2.66
N GLY A 716 26.96 9.66 3.04
CA GLY A 716 27.15 8.43 2.26
C GLY A 716 26.57 8.52 0.85
N PHE A 717 25.38 9.13 0.69
CA PHE A 717 24.82 9.39 -0.64
C PHE A 717 25.67 10.37 -1.45
N LEU A 718 26.23 11.42 -0.84
CA LEU A 718 27.12 12.37 -1.50
C LEU A 718 28.42 11.72 -1.96
N VAL A 719 29.07 10.91 -1.11
CA VAL A 719 30.27 10.15 -1.48
C VAL A 719 29.97 9.19 -2.63
N ALA A 720 28.84 8.48 -2.57
CA ALA A 720 28.43 7.61 -3.67
C ALA A 720 28.20 8.40 -4.98
N ILE A 721 27.60 9.58 -4.91
CA ILE A 721 27.41 10.47 -6.06
C ILE A 721 28.75 10.87 -6.68
N LEU A 722 29.73 11.29 -5.88
CA LEU A 722 31.05 11.70 -6.37
C LEU A 722 31.77 10.56 -7.10
N ARG A 723 31.74 9.35 -6.52
CA ARG A 723 32.30 8.16 -7.16
C ARG A 723 31.62 7.82 -8.48
N ARG A 724 30.30 8.02 -8.57
CA ARG A 724 29.54 7.83 -9.82
C ARG A 724 29.86 8.92 -10.85
N LEU A 725 30.04 10.16 -10.44
CA LEU A 725 30.49 11.25 -11.30
C LEU A 725 31.86 10.94 -11.92
N GLN A 726 32.86 10.57 -11.11
CA GLN A 726 34.20 10.15 -11.60
C GLN A 726 34.12 8.98 -12.59
N HIS A 727 33.29 7.97 -12.28
CA HIS A 727 33.09 6.82 -13.15
C HIS A 727 32.51 7.24 -14.51
N MET A 728 31.47 8.08 -14.50
CA MET A 728 30.79 8.55 -15.70
C MET A 728 31.61 9.57 -16.50
N GLU A 729 32.48 10.34 -15.84
CA GLU A 729 33.50 11.17 -16.47
C GLU A 729 34.46 10.30 -17.31
N THR A 730 35.03 9.27 -16.69
CA THR A 730 35.95 8.34 -17.36
C THR A 730 35.26 7.63 -18.51
N LEU A 731 34.01 7.18 -18.31
CA LEU A 731 33.24 6.48 -19.32
C LEU A 731 32.89 7.40 -20.50
N SER A 732 32.37 8.60 -20.23
CA SER A 732 31.98 9.55 -21.27
C SER A 732 33.17 9.93 -22.14
N LYS A 733 34.32 10.28 -21.53
CA LYS A 733 35.56 10.61 -22.24
C LYS A 733 36.05 9.48 -23.14
N LYS A 734 36.02 8.24 -22.65
CA LYS A 734 36.38 7.05 -23.45
C LYS A 734 35.41 6.85 -24.62
N ALA A 735 34.11 7.03 -24.39
CA ALA A 735 33.09 6.89 -25.41
C ALA A 735 33.21 7.96 -26.51
N THR A 736 33.35 9.25 -26.16
CA THR A 736 33.58 10.32 -27.15
C THR A 736 34.83 10.07 -27.97
N SER A 737 35.95 9.72 -27.32
CA SER A 737 37.23 9.43 -28.01
C SER A 737 37.11 8.24 -28.97
N TYR A 738 36.37 7.20 -28.58
CA TYR A 738 36.11 6.02 -29.42
C TYR A 738 35.33 6.39 -30.68
N TYR A 739 34.24 7.14 -30.53
CA TYR A 739 33.41 7.56 -31.66
C TYR A 739 34.14 8.53 -32.59
N GLU A 740 34.93 9.45 -32.06
CA GLU A 740 35.76 10.36 -32.86
C GLU A 740 36.81 9.61 -33.68
N ARG A 741 37.50 8.63 -33.09
CA ARG A 741 38.49 7.82 -33.79
C ARG A 741 37.85 7.01 -34.92
N ASN A 742 36.73 6.35 -34.66
CA ASN A 742 36.06 5.50 -35.65
C ASN A 742 35.37 6.30 -36.76
N TYR A 743 34.96 7.55 -36.46
CA TYR A 743 34.50 8.49 -37.49
C TYR A 743 35.64 8.82 -38.47
N MET A 744 36.86 9.04 -37.95
CA MET A 744 38.03 9.37 -38.77
C MET A 744 38.55 8.17 -39.58
N THR A 745 38.50 6.94 -39.04
CA THR A 745 38.96 5.75 -39.76
C THR A 745 37.95 5.22 -40.78
N GLY A 746 36.69 5.65 -40.71
CA GLY A 746 35.61 5.21 -41.60
C GLY A 746 35.18 3.75 -41.40
N GLU A 747 35.68 3.09 -40.35
CA GLU A 747 35.46 1.65 -40.10
C GLU A 747 34.03 1.32 -39.63
N ILE A 748 33.31 2.27 -39.03
CA ILE A 748 31.96 2.06 -38.48
C ILE A 748 31.06 3.28 -38.72
N LYS A 749 29.78 3.05 -39.07
CA LYS A 749 28.75 4.11 -39.01
C LYS A 749 28.53 4.55 -37.55
N VAL A 750 29.08 5.69 -37.16
CA VAL A 750 28.94 6.25 -35.81
C VAL A 750 27.47 6.55 -35.51
N PRO A 751 26.88 6.02 -34.42
CA PRO A 751 25.54 6.39 -33.98
C PRO A 751 25.54 7.84 -33.46
N MET A 752 25.33 8.80 -34.36
CA MET A 752 25.41 10.24 -34.05
C MET A 752 24.57 10.67 -32.83
N PRO A 753 23.37 10.13 -32.57
CA PRO A 753 22.61 10.46 -31.36
C PRO A 753 23.32 10.06 -30.06
N LEU A 754 23.98 8.91 -30.04
CA LEU A 754 24.68 8.39 -28.85
C LEU A 754 25.97 9.15 -28.60
N TYR A 755 26.74 9.44 -29.66
CA TYR A 755 27.89 10.36 -29.57
C TYR A 755 27.48 11.69 -28.94
N ARG A 756 26.43 12.34 -29.47
CA ARG A 756 25.92 13.61 -28.94
C ARG A 756 25.51 13.52 -27.46
N ALA A 757 24.88 12.42 -27.04
CA ALA A 757 24.50 12.21 -25.64
C ALA A 757 25.74 12.12 -24.72
N TYR A 758 26.73 11.33 -25.11
CA TYR A 758 28.00 11.24 -24.37
C TYR A 758 28.78 12.57 -24.36
N SER A 759 28.83 13.30 -25.47
CA SER A 759 29.46 14.63 -25.53
C SER A 759 28.76 15.63 -24.60
N ARG A 760 27.43 15.61 -24.52
CA ARG A 760 26.67 16.44 -23.57
C ARG A 760 27.00 16.08 -22.12
N MET A 761 26.99 14.78 -21.80
CA MET A 761 27.34 14.31 -20.46
C MET A 761 28.75 14.75 -20.08
N HIS A 762 29.72 14.56 -20.98
CA HIS A 762 31.10 14.97 -20.77
C HIS A 762 31.21 16.47 -20.51
N LYS A 763 30.56 17.30 -21.34
CA LYS A 763 30.54 18.76 -21.17
C LYS A 763 29.95 19.21 -19.84
N VAL A 764 28.85 18.59 -19.39
CA VAL A 764 28.23 18.89 -18.10
C VAL A 764 29.20 18.57 -16.96
N ILE A 765 29.85 17.42 -17.02
CA ILE A 765 30.79 16.97 -15.99
C ILE A 765 32.04 17.87 -15.96
N GLU A 766 32.64 18.18 -17.11
CA GLU A 766 33.82 19.06 -17.21
C GLU A 766 33.54 20.51 -16.81
N SER A 767 32.27 20.95 -16.84
CA SER A 767 31.89 22.30 -16.39
C SER A 767 31.90 22.47 -14.86
N SER A 768 32.29 21.43 -14.10
CA SER A 768 32.35 21.53 -12.65
C SER A 768 33.45 22.50 -12.18
N ILE A 769 33.13 23.38 -11.22
CA ILE A 769 34.08 24.35 -10.64
C ILE A 769 35.02 23.72 -9.60
N PHE A 770 34.85 22.43 -9.31
CA PHE A 770 35.67 21.66 -8.37
C PHE A 770 36.03 20.30 -8.97
N LYS A 771 37.09 19.68 -8.46
CA LYS A 771 37.47 18.30 -8.80
C LYS A 771 36.78 17.32 -7.86
N PHE A 772 36.15 16.28 -8.42
CA PHE A 772 35.39 15.31 -7.63
C PHE A 772 36.23 14.61 -6.56
N ASP A 773 37.47 14.22 -6.87
CA ASP A 773 38.40 13.58 -5.92
C ASP A 773 38.72 14.47 -4.71
N GLU A 774 38.88 15.78 -4.94
CA GLU A 774 39.19 16.74 -3.87
C GLU A 774 38.00 16.92 -2.93
N PHE A 775 36.78 16.97 -3.47
CA PHE A 775 35.57 17.07 -2.66
C PHE A 775 35.23 15.74 -1.97
N GLU A 776 35.51 14.59 -2.59
CA GLU A 776 35.40 13.28 -1.95
C GLU A 776 36.36 13.18 -0.76
N ALA A 777 37.61 13.63 -0.92
CA ALA A 777 38.60 13.67 0.16
C ALA A 777 38.14 14.59 1.30
N PHE A 778 37.53 15.74 0.98
CA PHE A 778 36.91 16.63 1.96
C PHE A 778 35.79 15.93 2.75
N LEU A 779 34.84 15.27 2.08
CA LEU A 779 33.76 14.53 2.75
C LEU A 779 34.30 13.36 3.60
N SER A 780 35.33 12.68 3.11
CA SER A 780 35.98 11.58 3.83
C SER A 780 36.70 12.07 5.08
N GLY A 781 37.35 13.24 5.00
CA GLY A 781 37.95 13.93 6.16
C GLY A 781 36.91 14.28 7.23
N ILE A 782 35.78 14.84 6.83
CA ILE A 782 34.65 15.10 7.75
C ILE A 782 34.13 13.78 8.36
N GLY A 783 34.01 12.72 7.55
CA GLY A 783 33.62 11.40 8.04
C GLY A 783 34.58 10.87 9.11
N ALA A 784 35.90 11.05 8.92
CA ALA A 784 36.91 10.69 9.90
C ALA A 784 36.79 11.52 11.20
N ASP A 785 36.53 12.82 11.10
CA ASP A 785 36.33 13.69 12.27
C ASP A 785 35.04 13.33 13.04
N VAL A 786 33.97 12.94 12.34
CA VAL A 786 32.72 12.46 12.95
C VAL A 786 33.00 11.17 13.73
N ARG A 787 33.69 10.19 13.11
CA ARG A 787 34.12 8.95 13.79
C ARG A 787 34.98 9.23 15.01
N ALA A 788 35.95 10.15 14.90
CA ALA A 788 36.78 10.56 16.02
C ALA A 788 35.96 11.20 17.16
N SER A 789 34.91 11.95 16.83
CA SER A 789 33.99 12.53 17.82
C SER A 789 33.19 11.47 18.56
N TYR A 790 32.70 10.45 17.84
CA TYR A 790 32.05 9.29 18.45
C TYR A 790 33.01 8.47 19.33
N GLN A 791 34.23 8.20 18.85
CA GLN A 791 35.25 7.48 19.62
C GLN A 791 35.64 8.22 20.91
N ARG A 792 35.76 9.55 20.88
CA ARG A 792 35.97 10.36 22.09
C ARG A 792 34.82 10.19 23.08
N MET A 793 33.58 10.21 22.60
CA MET A 793 32.41 9.99 23.47
C MET A 793 32.42 8.58 24.07
N HIS A 794 32.75 7.56 23.28
CA HIS A 794 32.88 6.19 23.76
C HIS A 794 33.89 6.09 24.92
N GLY A 795 35.08 6.70 24.74
CA GLY A 795 36.10 6.76 25.79
C GLY A 795 35.63 7.47 27.06
N LEU A 796 34.83 8.54 26.94
CA LEU A 796 34.23 9.22 28.09
C LEU A 796 33.20 8.33 28.81
N MET A 797 32.38 7.59 28.07
CA MET A 797 31.41 6.65 28.66
C MET A 797 32.12 5.52 29.40
N ILE A 798 33.19 4.96 28.83
CA ILE A 798 34.02 3.92 29.49
C ILE A 798 34.61 4.46 30.79
N ARG A 799 35.23 5.65 30.77
CA ARG A 799 35.81 6.25 31.99
C ARG A 799 34.77 6.49 33.08
N ARG A 800 33.57 6.95 32.71
CA ARG A 800 32.47 7.20 33.65
C ARG A 800 32.00 5.90 34.30
N GLN A 801 31.84 4.83 33.52
CA GLN A 801 31.46 3.52 34.05
C GLN A 801 32.56 2.91 34.92
N GLN A 802 33.82 3.10 34.55
CA GLN A 802 34.97 2.63 35.33
C GLN A 802 35.05 3.31 36.70
N GLN A 803 34.76 4.61 36.77
CA GLN A 803 34.66 5.34 38.04
C GLN A 803 33.50 4.81 38.91
N GLN A 804 32.36 4.48 38.32
CA GLN A 804 31.23 3.89 39.04
C GLN A 804 31.52 2.47 39.53
N ALA A 805 32.19 1.64 38.71
CA ALA A 805 32.56 0.28 39.09
C ALA A 805 33.60 0.26 40.23
N ASN A 806 34.60 1.13 40.16
CA ASN A 806 35.59 1.31 41.23
C ASN A 806 34.93 1.80 42.53
N GLY A 807 33.91 2.66 42.45
CA GLY A 807 33.12 3.10 43.61
C GLY A 807 32.28 2.00 44.26
N ASN A 808 31.90 0.96 43.49
CA ASN A 808 31.14 -0.20 43.95
C ASN A 808 32.04 -1.42 44.30
N GLY A 809 33.36 -1.25 44.36
CA GLY A 809 34.30 -2.33 44.70
C GLY A 809 34.57 -3.35 43.59
N GLN A 810 34.12 -3.11 42.35
CA GLN A 810 34.40 -3.96 41.19
C GLN A 810 35.51 -3.35 40.31
N VAL A 811 36.66 -4.03 40.22
CA VAL A 811 37.75 -3.62 39.31
C VAL A 811 37.56 -4.33 37.96
N LEU A 812 36.87 -3.67 37.03
CA LEU A 812 36.69 -4.14 35.65
C LEU A 812 37.72 -3.52 34.72
N SER A 813 38.25 -4.30 33.77
CA SER A 813 39.15 -3.77 32.74
C SER A 813 38.41 -2.89 31.74
N ALA A 814 39.11 -1.95 31.10
CA ALA A 814 38.51 -1.07 30.10
C ALA A 814 37.88 -1.84 28.93
N GLU A 815 38.45 -2.98 28.55
CA GLU A 815 37.93 -3.83 27.48
C GLU A 815 36.62 -4.53 27.89
N GLN A 816 36.51 -4.99 29.14
CA GLN A 816 35.29 -5.58 29.69
C GLN A 816 34.16 -4.54 29.74
N ILE A 817 34.46 -3.33 30.20
CA ILE A 817 33.50 -2.21 30.22
C ILE A 817 33.08 -1.83 28.80
N SER A 818 34.02 -1.77 27.86
CA SER A 818 33.71 -1.48 26.45
C SER A 818 32.71 -2.47 25.87
N LYS A 819 32.90 -3.78 26.10
CA LYS A 819 31.95 -4.82 25.63
C LYS A 819 30.58 -4.68 26.28
N GLN A 820 30.49 -4.25 27.54
CA GLN A 820 29.23 -4.02 28.23
C GLN A 820 28.46 -2.79 27.72
N ILE A 821 29.16 -1.72 27.34
CA ILE A 821 28.55 -0.45 26.90
C ILE A 821 28.28 -0.43 25.39
N GLU A 822 28.94 -1.28 24.60
CA GLU A 822 28.82 -1.32 23.13
C GLU A 822 27.37 -1.23 22.60
N PRO A 823 26.37 -1.99 23.09
CA PRO A 823 24.99 -1.86 22.60
C PRO A 823 24.37 -0.48 22.90
N MET A 824 24.66 0.07 24.07
CA MET A 824 24.20 1.41 24.47
C MET A 824 24.87 2.48 23.60
N PHE A 825 26.16 2.31 23.29
CA PHE A 825 26.91 3.21 22.44
C PHE A 825 26.40 3.19 20.98
N ARG A 826 26.09 2.01 20.42
CA ARG A 826 25.44 1.89 19.10
C ARG A 826 24.06 2.56 19.07
N ALA A 827 23.25 2.34 20.11
CA ALA A 827 21.94 2.99 20.22
C ALA A 827 22.08 4.52 20.32
N PHE A 828 23.12 5.00 21.00
CA PHE A 828 23.44 6.42 21.10
C PHE A 828 23.82 7.02 19.73
N ILE A 829 24.70 6.37 18.97
CA ILE A 829 25.06 6.83 17.61
C ILE A 829 23.81 6.84 16.73
N SER A 830 23.03 5.75 16.73
CA SER A 830 21.80 5.67 15.95
C SER A 830 20.81 6.79 16.29
N LYS A 831 20.65 7.14 17.58
CA LYS A 831 19.82 8.26 18.01
C LYS A 831 20.39 9.62 17.58
N ALA A 832 21.70 9.79 17.64
CA ALA A 832 22.38 11.01 17.20
C ALA A 832 22.22 11.22 15.68
N GLU A 833 22.46 10.18 14.89
CA GLU A 833 22.31 10.16 13.44
C GLU A 833 20.86 10.42 13.02
N LEU A 834 19.89 9.75 13.67
CA LEU A 834 18.46 10.01 13.45
C LEU A 834 18.07 11.44 13.82
N GLY A 835 18.58 11.96 14.94
CA GLY A 835 18.34 13.33 15.40
C GLY A 835 18.75 14.38 14.37
N MET A 836 19.98 14.26 13.83
CA MET A 836 20.47 15.16 12.78
C MET A 836 19.64 15.11 11.49
N MET A 837 19.02 13.96 11.20
CA MET A 837 18.17 13.76 10.02
C MET A 837 16.77 14.40 10.20
N ILE A 838 16.15 14.28 11.37
CA ILE A 838 14.76 14.74 11.61
C ILE A 838 14.66 16.17 12.12
N SER A 839 15.71 16.71 12.74
CA SER A 839 15.69 18.03 13.37
C SER A 839 17.03 18.75 13.19
N PRO A 840 17.11 20.07 13.45
CA PRO A 840 18.36 20.82 13.40
C PRO A 840 19.34 20.43 14.50
N ASN A 841 19.00 19.50 15.40
CA ASN A 841 19.82 19.16 16.56
C ASN A 841 21.08 18.41 16.16
N ILE A 842 22.23 19.03 16.39
CA ILE A 842 23.54 18.42 16.20
C ILE A 842 24.09 18.04 17.58
N PRO A 843 24.58 16.80 17.77
CA PRO A 843 25.07 16.36 19.06
C PRO A 843 26.22 17.26 19.58
N PRO A 844 26.21 17.72 20.85
CA PRO A 844 27.20 18.67 21.36
C PRO A 844 28.66 18.21 21.25
N MET A 845 28.90 16.90 21.18
CA MET A 845 30.24 16.33 20.98
C MET A 845 30.88 16.72 19.63
N MET A 846 30.06 17.14 18.66
CA MET A 846 30.48 17.58 17.34
C MET A 846 30.82 19.07 17.27
N ASN A 847 30.61 19.85 18.35
CA ASN A 847 30.92 21.29 18.35
C ASN A 847 32.40 21.58 18.02
N GLY A 848 33.33 20.73 18.48
CA GLY A 848 34.74 20.85 18.14
C GLY A 848 35.01 20.61 16.65
N LEU A 849 34.29 19.66 16.05
CA LEU A 849 34.34 19.38 14.61
C LEU A 849 33.79 20.56 13.81
N ILE A 850 32.65 21.12 14.21
CA ILE A 850 32.04 22.26 13.50
C ILE A 850 32.97 23.47 13.55
N LYS A 851 33.63 23.73 14.69
CA LYS A 851 34.63 24.80 14.79
C LYS A 851 35.80 24.60 13.82
N LYS A 852 36.33 23.37 13.71
CA LYS A 852 37.37 23.03 12.73
C LYS A 852 36.86 23.22 11.29
N LEU A 853 35.66 22.73 11.00
CA LEU A 853 35.01 22.85 9.69
C LEU A 853 34.92 24.33 9.25
N MET A 854 34.42 25.20 10.13
CA MET A 854 34.22 26.62 9.82
C MET A 854 35.55 27.41 9.74
N ALA A 855 36.52 27.10 10.61
CA ALA A 855 37.75 27.89 10.72
C ALA A 855 38.89 27.41 9.81
N VAL A 856 38.88 26.14 9.38
CA VAL A 856 39.99 25.51 8.66
C VAL A 856 39.52 24.87 7.36
N ASP A 857 38.59 23.92 7.44
CA ASP A 857 38.29 23.05 6.29
C ASP A 857 37.52 23.81 5.18
N LEU A 858 36.51 24.62 5.53
CA LEU A 858 35.77 25.43 4.57
C LEU A 858 36.60 26.56 3.94
N PRO A 859 37.42 27.34 4.68
CA PRO A 859 38.35 28.30 4.07
C PRO A 859 39.33 27.65 3.09
N ALA A 860 39.88 26.48 3.45
CA ALA A 860 40.78 25.72 2.57
C ALA A 860 40.08 25.24 1.29
N LEU A 861 38.81 24.84 1.39
CA LEU A 861 38.00 24.47 0.23
C LEU A 861 37.65 25.69 -0.63
N ARG A 862 37.24 26.81 -0.03
CA ARG A 862 36.90 28.06 -0.73
C ARG A 862 38.08 28.62 -1.52
N ALA A 863 39.29 28.51 -0.98
CA ALA A 863 40.51 28.98 -1.65
C ALA A 863 40.81 28.27 -2.99
N LYS A 864 40.19 27.11 -3.24
CA LYS A 864 40.41 26.31 -4.44
C LYS A 864 39.30 26.48 -5.50
N ILE A 865 38.28 27.27 -5.22
CA ILE A 865 37.04 27.30 -6.01
C ILE A 865 36.70 28.72 -6.42
N ASP A 866 36.16 28.86 -7.64
CA ASP A 866 35.64 30.14 -8.11
C ASP A 866 34.31 30.47 -7.40
N TYR A 867 34.43 31.23 -6.30
CA TYR A 867 33.29 31.68 -5.52
C TYR A 867 32.31 32.57 -6.31
N LYS A 868 32.78 33.31 -7.33
CA LYS A 868 31.90 34.16 -8.15
C LYS A 868 31.01 33.30 -9.04
N ALA A 869 31.57 32.27 -9.65
CA ALA A 869 30.80 31.32 -10.46
C ALA A 869 29.72 30.60 -9.61
N LEU A 870 30.05 30.30 -8.35
CA LEU A 870 29.11 29.68 -7.40
C LEU A 870 27.95 30.62 -7.03
N PHE A 871 28.24 31.88 -6.73
CA PHE A 871 27.24 32.87 -6.29
C PHE A 871 26.14 33.13 -7.34
N PHE A 872 26.49 33.10 -8.63
CA PHE A 872 25.52 33.32 -9.72
C PHE A 872 24.92 32.02 -10.29
N HIS A 873 25.14 30.88 -9.62
CA HIS A 873 24.67 29.59 -10.11
C HIS A 873 23.17 29.42 -9.96
N ASP A 874 22.53 28.80 -10.95
CA ASP A 874 21.09 28.53 -10.92
C ASP A 874 20.78 27.19 -10.24
N PHE A 875 20.11 27.25 -9.09
CA PHE A 875 19.68 26.09 -8.30
C PHE A 875 18.25 25.60 -8.62
N THR A 876 17.63 26.08 -9.71
CA THR A 876 16.24 25.74 -10.08
C THR A 876 15.98 24.22 -10.10
N LEU A 877 16.93 23.42 -10.58
CA LEU A 877 16.79 21.94 -10.67
C LEU A 877 16.66 21.25 -9.31
N LEU A 878 17.14 21.85 -8.22
CA LEU A 878 17.02 21.30 -6.88
C LEU A 878 15.63 21.54 -6.27
N GLU A 879 14.92 22.55 -6.76
CA GLU A 879 13.64 23.01 -6.22
C GLU A 879 13.68 23.20 -4.68
N ILE A 880 14.78 23.78 -4.18
CA ILE A 880 15.11 23.81 -2.75
C ILE A 880 15.16 25.23 -2.16
N GLN A 881 15.18 26.25 -3.02
CA GLN A 881 15.04 27.64 -2.59
C GLN A 881 13.59 27.87 -2.18
N ASP A 882 13.40 28.25 -0.92
CA ASP A 882 12.10 28.43 -0.27
C ASP A 882 11.85 29.88 0.16
N SER A 883 12.69 30.83 -0.27
CA SER A 883 12.43 32.25 0.01
C SER A 883 11.13 32.69 -0.66
N PRO A 884 10.38 33.64 -0.07
CA PRO A 884 9.15 34.15 -0.67
C PRO A 884 9.35 34.66 -2.11
N GLU A 885 10.53 35.20 -2.42
CA GLU A 885 10.91 35.66 -3.76
C GLU A 885 11.10 34.49 -4.72
N ALA A 886 11.91 33.49 -4.34
CA ALA A 886 12.18 32.32 -5.18
C ALA A 886 10.93 31.46 -5.43
N LEU A 887 10.03 31.36 -4.43
CA LEU A 887 8.76 30.66 -4.58
C LEU A 887 7.81 31.39 -5.54
N ARG A 888 7.73 32.73 -5.45
CA ARG A 888 6.94 33.56 -6.39
C ARG A 888 7.49 33.47 -7.81
N GLU A 889 8.81 33.50 -7.96
CA GLU A 889 9.46 33.34 -9.25
C GLU A 889 9.23 31.94 -9.85
N ARG A 890 9.33 30.88 -9.04
CA ARG A 890 9.00 29.52 -9.50
C ARG A 890 7.54 29.41 -9.94
N GLN A 891 6.64 30.05 -9.20
CA GLN A 891 5.22 30.07 -9.53
C GLN A 891 4.96 30.80 -10.85
N SER A 892 5.62 31.95 -11.09
CA SER A 892 5.43 32.73 -12.32
C SER A 892 6.02 32.08 -13.56
N ARG A 893 7.10 31.28 -13.41
CA ARG A 893 7.72 30.54 -14.52
C ARG A 893 6.85 29.37 -15.01
N GLU A 894 5.96 28.82 -14.17
CA GLU A 894 5.13 27.64 -14.47
C GLU A 894 5.93 26.43 -15.00
N VAL A 895 7.18 26.30 -14.56
CA VAL A 895 8.08 25.22 -14.95
C VAL A 895 8.01 24.08 -13.95
N LEU A 896 8.03 22.84 -14.44
CA LEU A 896 8.14 21.63 -13.63
C LEU A 896 9.52 20.99 -13.82
N VAL A 897 10.07 20.39 -12.78
CA VAL A 897 11.32 19.62 -12.87
C VAL A 897 11.00 18.12 -12.96
N ASP A 898 11.50 17.48 -14.00
CA ASP A 898 11.40 16.03 -14.17
C ASP A 898 12.22 15.31 -13.09
N SER A 899 11.58 14.45 -12.31
CA SER A 899 12.21 13.76 -11.18
C SER A 899 13.00 12.50 -11.55
N PHE A 900 12.94 12.08 -12.82
CA PHE A 900 13.73 10.98 -13.36
C PHE A 900 14.94 11.54 -14.12
N LYS A 901 14.70 12.37 -15.15
CA LYS A 901 15.76 12.96 -15.98
C LYS A 901 16.43 14.16 -15.32
N HIS A 902 15.82 14.78 -14.31
CA HIS A 902 16.31 16.03 -13.69
C HIS A 902 16.51 17.17 -14.70
N VAL A 903 15.49 17.40 -15.52
CA VAL A 903 15.46 18.50 -16.50
C VAL A 903 14.20 19.34 -16.32
N ILE A 904 14.30 20.61 -16.72
CA ILE A 904 13.17 21.51 -16.81
C ILE A 904 12.21 21.04 -17.91
N LEU A 905 10.96 20.78 -17.54
CA LEU A 905 9.88 20.47 -18.46
C LEU A 905 9.25 21.78 -18.97
N PRO A 906 9.17 22.01 -20.29
CA PRO A 906 8.52 23.19 -20.84
C PRO A 906 7.03 23.22 -20.46
N SER A 907 6.50 24.44 -20.24
CA SER A 907 5.11 24.65 -19.84
C SER A 907 4.12 24.20 -20.94
N ALA A 908 2.87 23.94 -20.55
CA ALA A 908 1.85 23.51 -21.50
C ALA A 908 1.53 24.57 -22.55
N GLN A 909 1.63 25.86 -22.23
CA GLN A 909 1.44 26.97 -23.17
C GLN A 909 2.54 26.99 -24.26
N VAL A 910 3.80 26.72 -23.88
CA VAL A 910 4.94 26.62 -24.81
C VAL A 910 4.74 25.46 -25.79
N LEU A 911 4.08 24.38 -25.37
CA LEU A 911 3.77 23.24 -26.23
C LEU A 911 2.51 23.48 -27.08
N ALA A 912 1.47 24.14 -26.55
CA ALA A 912 0.25 24.47 -27.29
C ALA A 912 0.50 25.46 -28.43
N ASN A 913 1.42 26.41 -28.23
CA ASN A 913 1.84 27.36 -29.28
C ASN A 913 2.72 26.70 -30.36
N LYS A 914 3.23 25.50 -30.11
CA LYS A 914 3.85 24.66 -31.15
C LYS A 914 2.75 23.86 -31.83
N LYS A 915 2.10 24.45 -32.85
CA LYS A 915 1.33 23.68 -33.83
C LYS A 915 2.19 22.50 -34.29
N THR A 916 1.63 21.30 -34.14
CA THR A 916 2.21 20.04 -34.58
C THR A 916 2.56 20.10 -36.07
N VAL A 917 3.82 20.39 -36.38
CA VAL A 917 4.45 19.86 -37.59
C VAL A 917 4.82 18.41 -37.24
N PRO A 918 4.31 17.40 -37.96
CA PRO A 918 4.70 16.02 -37.70
C PRO A 918 6.21 15.88 -37.93
N GLY A 919 6.99 15.66 -36.86
CA GLY A 919 8.41 15.30 -36.97
C GLY A 919 9.42 16.12 -36.16
N GLU A 920 9.06 17.23 -35.52
CA GLU A 920 10.01 18.00 -34.70
C GLU A 920 9.83 17.77 -33.20
N ASN A 921 10.51 16.73 -32.69
CA ASN A 921 10.69 16.52 -31.25
C ASN A 921 11.69 17.54 -30.68
N TYR A 922 11.40 18.01 -29.47
CA TYR A 922 12.16 19.00 -28.71
C TYR A 922 13.63 18.55 -28.48
N GLN A 923 14.54 18.94 -29.37
CA GLN A 923 15.95 19.15 -29.04
C GLN A 923 16.09 20.57 -28.51
N GLY A 924 16.56 20.72 -27.27
CA GLY A 924 17.07 21.99 -26.80
C GLY A 924 18.27 22.39 -27.66
N GLY A 925 18.07 23.36 -28.56
CA GLY A 925 19.06 24.26 -29.15
C GLY A 925 20.35 23.66 -29.72
N MET A 926 20.36 23.28 -31.00
CA MET A 926 21.15 23.90 -32.09
C MET A 926 21.07 23.05 -33.37
N SER A 927 20.92 23.75 -34.48
CA SER A 927 20.60 23.34 -35.85
C SER A 927 21.33 22.10 -36.40
N GLY A 928 20.58 21.18 -36.99
CA GLY A 928 21.08 20.16 -37.93
C GLY A 928 20.07 19.05 -38.23
N GLN A 929 19.48 19.07 -39.43
CA GLN A 929 18.54 18.07 -39.95
C GLN A 929 19.13 16.64 -39.90
N MET A 930 18.33 15.66 -39.47
CA MET A 930 18.65 14.21 -39.47
C MET A 930 17.58 13.43 -40.27
N PRO A 931 17.91 12.24 -40.84
CA PRO A 931 17.02 11.50 -41.75
C PRO A 931 16.02 10.57 -41.02
N PRO A 932 14.97 10.05 -41.72
CA PRO A 932 13.68 9.67 -41.12
C PRO A 932 13.53 8.22 -40.58
N HIS A 933 14.59 7.52 -40.14
CA HIS A 933 14.49 6.09 -39.76
C HIS A 933 14.88 5.70 -38.33
N ILE A 934 14.91 6.63 -37.37
CA ILE A 934 15.13 6.30 -35.95
C ILE A 934 13.87 6.63 -35.15
N LYS A 935 13.12 5.60 -34.72
CA LYS A 935 12.01 5.75 -33.77
C LYS A 935 12.59 6.06 -32.38
N THR A 936 12.73 7.34 -32.06
CA THR A 936 13.09 7.83 -30.72
C THR A 936 11.95 7.59 -29.73
N ALA A 937 12.24 7.55 -28.42
CA ALA A 937 11.19 7.55 -27.40
C ALA A 937 10.20 8.70 -27.66
N VAL A 938 8.91 8.38 -27.73
CA VAL A 938 7.85 9.36 -28.04
C VAL A 938 7.27 9.85 -26.72
N SER A 939 7.30 11.17 -26.49
CA SER A 939 6.58 11.79 -25.37
C SER A 939 5.09 11.56 -25.60
N THR A 940 4.39 11.01 -24.61
CA THR A 940 2.93 10.74 -24.73
C THR A 940 2.10 12.02 -24.59
N GLY A 941 2.73 13.17 -24.36
CA GLY A 941 2.04 14.43 -24.01
C GLY A 941 1.42 14.41 -22.61
N LYS A 942 1.72 13.38 -21.80
CA LYS A 942 1.26 13.23 -20.41
C LYS A 942 2.43 13.34 -19.44
N ILE A 943 2.10 13.57 -18.18
CA ILE A 943 3.04 13.53 -17.07
C ILE A 943 2.59 12.47 -16.06
N ARG A 944 3.55 11.79 -15.45
CA ARG A 944 3.36 11.01 -14.23
C ARG A 944 3.56 11.93 -13.05
N ARG A 945 2.61 11.95 -12.13
CA ARG A 945 2.71 12.67 -10.88
C ARG A 945 2.57 11.72 -9.70
N CYS A 946 3.50 11.86 -8.76
CA CYS A 946 3.57 11.03 -7.58
C CYS A 946 2.40 11.36 -6.67
N VAL A 947 1.66 10.34 -6.23
CA VAL A 947 0.49 10.52 -5.36
C VAL A 947 0.83 11.08 -3.99
N ARG A 948 2.08 10.94 -3.53
CA ARG A 948 2.51 11.28 -2.17
C ARG A 948 3.32 12.57 -2.10
N CYS A 949 4.36 12.73 -2.91
CA CYS A 949 5.25 13.89 -2.83
C CYS A 949 5.01 14.93 -3.94
N ALA A 950 4.01 14.71 -4.81
CA ALA A 950 3.66 15.56 -5.95
C ALA A 950 4.77 15.79 -7.00
N ALA A 951 5.90 15.09 -6.87
CA ALA A 951 6.96 15.01 -7.87
C ALA A 951 6.40 14.63 -9.24
N VAL A 952 7.05 15.12 -10.30
CA VAL A 952 6.59 14.95 -11.67
C VAL A 952 7.66 14.26 -12.49
N MET A 953 7.24 13.41 -13.42
CA MET A 953 8.09 12.76 -14.42
C MET A 953 7.35 12.81 -15.76
N GLU A 954 8.05 13.11 -16.85
CA GLU A 954 7.49 12.97 -18.18
C GLU A 954 7.07 11.51 -18.42
N ASP A 955 5.87 11.30 -18.94
CA ASP A 955 5.48 9.95 -19.32
C ASP A 955 6.20 9.55 -20.61
N VAL A 956 7.24 8.72 -20.44
CA VAL A 956 8.07 8.21 -21.53
C VAL A 956 7.70 6.76 -21.78
N TYR A 957 7.41 6.45 -23.04
CA TYR A 957 7.27 5.08 -23.53
C TYR A 957 8.36 4.80 -24.57
N GLY A 958 9.10 3.70 -24.39
CA GLY A 958 10.19 3.31 -25.27
C GLY A 958 10.00 1.90 -25.82
N HIS A 959 10.24 1.71 -27.12
CA HIS A 959 10.39 0.37 -27.71
C HIS A 959 11.78 -0.22 -27.50
N LYS A 960 12.71 0.56 -26.92
CA LYS A 960 14.09 0.16 -26.73
C LYS A 960 14.25 -0.62 -25.41
N PRO A 961 14.95 -1.78 -25.44
CA PRO A 961 15.01 -2.68 -24.30
C PRO A 961 15.74 -2.09 -23.09
N GLY A 962 16.79 -1.30 -23.30
CA GLY A 962 17.58 -0.62 -22.27
C GLY A 962 16.78 0.38 -21.46
N LEU A 963 16.13 1.34 -22.13
CA LEU A 963 15.28 2.32 -21.49
C LEU A 963 14.10 1.65 -20.77
N THR A 964 13.46 0.68 -21.40
CA THR A 964 12.36 -0.08 -20.78
C THR A 964 12.81 -0.82 -19.54
N TYR A 965 14.01 -1.41 -19.55
CA TYR A 965 14.61 -2.04 -18.38
C TYR A 965 14.82 -1.03 -17.25
N VAL A 966 15.43 0.12 -17.53
CA VAL A 966 15.67 1.16 -16.50
C VAL A 966 14.35 1.66 -15.90
N LEU A 967 13.36 1.96 -16.74
CA LEU A 967 12.03 2.37 -16.31
C LEU A 967 11.31 1.27 -15.50
N ALA A 968 11.48 0.00 -15.88
CA ALA A 968 10.90 -1.14 -15.17
C ALA A 968 11.54 -1.41 -13.80
N GLN A 969 12.80 -1.01 -13.59
CA GLN A 969 13.43 -1.03 -12.26
C GLN A 969 12.99 0.17 -11.39
N MET A 970 12.56 1.26 -12.03
CA MET A 970 12.12 2.51 -11.37
C MET A 970 10.60 2.70 -11.45
N LYS A 971 9.82 1.65 -11.08
CA LYS A 971 8.35 1.66 -11.21
C LYS A 971 7.63 2.72 -10.36
N GLY A 972 8.23 3.16 -9.26
CA GLY A 972 7.66 4.14 -8.33
C GLY A 972 8.46 5.43 -8.30
N CYS A 973 7.92 6.44 -7.62
CA CYS A 973 8.63 7.68 -7.35
C CYS A 973 9.85 7.43 -6.46
N HIS A 974 10.79 8.37 -6.41
CA HIS A 974 11.92 8.32 -5.48
C HIS A 974 11.48 8.16 -4.00
N CYS A 975 10.29 8.64 -3.62
CA CYS A 975 9.70 8.43 -2.28
C CYS A 975 9.05 7.04 -2.10
N GLY A 976 9.07 6.18 -3.11
CA GLY A 976 8.49 4.84 -3.07
C GLY A 976 6.99 4.75 -3.35
N ALA A 977 6.29 5.88 -3.51
CA ALA A 977 4.87 5.90 -3.86
C ALA A 977 4.62 5.68 -5.37
N SER A 978 3.39 5.32 -5.70
CA SER A 978 2.94 5.06 -7.07
C SER A 978 2.73 6.35 -7.88
N TRP A 979 2.67 6.19 -9.21
CA TRP A 979 2.42 7.27 -10.16
C TRP A 979 0.96 7.29 -10.63
N GLY A 980 0.37 8.48 -10.67
CA GLY A 980 -0.86 8.76 -11.43
C GLY A 980 -0.53 9.54 -12.71
N LEU A 981 -1.22 9.28 -13.81
CA LEU A 981 -1.04 10.02 -15.07
C LEU A 981 -1.97 11.22 -15.11
N ALA A 982 -1.43 12.37 -15.54
CA ALA A 982 -2.17 13.59 -15.81
C ALA A 982 -1.82 14.16 -17.20
N PRO A 983 -2.74 14.90 -17.83
CA PRO A 983 -2.42 15.70 -19.02
C PRO A 983 -1.35 16.75 -18.69
N ARG A 984 -0.46 17.03 -19.64
CA ARG A 984 0.57 18.06 -19.50
C ARG A 984 -0.10 19.45 -19.45
N GLY A 985 0.08 20.18 -18.34
CA GLY A 985 -0.53 21.49 -18.10
C GLY A 985 -1.60 21.53 -17.01
N ARG A 986 -2.12 20.37 -16.58
CA ARG A 986 -2.90 20.32 -15.35
C ARG A 986 -1.93 20.16 -14.18
N THR A 987 -1.89 21.19 -13.33
CA THR A 987 -1.24 21.11 -12.02
C THR A 987 -2.05 20.29 -11.01
N LYS A 988 -3.16 19.66 -11.39
CA LYS A 988 -3.96 18.81 -10.50
C LYS A 988 -4.23 17.45 -11.14
N LEU A 989 -4.07 16.41 -10.32
CA LEU A 989 -4.41 15.01 -10.64
C LEU A 989 -5.89 14.74 -10.36
#